data_AF-A0A3P8DBN9-F1
#
_entry.id   AF-A0A3P8DBN9-F1
#
_cell.length_a   1.000
_cell.length_b   1.000
_cell.length_c   1.000
_cell.angle_alpha   90.00
_cell.angle_beta   90.00
_cell.angle_gamma   90.00
#
_symmetry.space_group_name_H-M   'P 1'
#
loop_
_entity.id
_entity.type
_entity.pdbx_description
1 polymer ?
#
loop_
_entity_poly.entity_id
_entity_poly.type
_entity_poly.pdbx_seq_one_letter_code
_entity_poly.pdbx_strand_id
1 'polypeptide(L)'
;MLQQHPTFNSKLCPRSEKRMDVRLVAPLASSVHQNAVFILVTPTKLYKYEGENSNILEKTKATQLCIQITTKSDLFCSAGKEQNVSGEQFWDVVPSCKKLKVSRHEMYSYFSLKRNEVEPFENVVAKTNLVLRVTDDYKLQSVTLIFDFGSEIYVWSGRSARKTTGRYAVEYAQQLVSEWSVFRRRRSHQNTLFAAKFSDWKSSETKIYSTPKPFQPEVVSTVGPALLMLSTTIPPFAEDQELTREMKDVITESLMFWQLVGEELELIDQTNVFVDDCCYVIRWQYRIQASGVRRLRSGQLSEKETGRERVAFFYWLGAKTSSKQQGLCALRLSHMDKEKHLHIRVAHLFEPPLFLSLFNGKFIVWWVHSAPPSSRMFVVGGCSPAESYANEIGAGSPMRSHGVYLRLSADSVIVTLYFMFRLTYGEWTYSCRCIQVQGSSSSTIEGDDKQSKWILAAGRTRTPRLFRIFEFEAAEVLSAQYHQVCPFPATQFALVDTILVDVGGRLWVWSEQTPTTFALRVAELYWKDRTGEVTVIGKGKEPEEFVALFAEWNDWPEGYDPQSPPRPLKELLAERTQTFDVEALRSRKSLPEGIDTKNLLQYLSSTDFRRVFAMSEEDFAKLPAWKQIRLKKEAGLF
;
A
#
# COMPACT_ATOMS: atom_id res chain seq x y z
N MET A 1 18.36 16.20 20.08
CA MET A 1 17.55 15.09 20.62
C MET A 1 16.54 14.70 19.54
N LEU A 2 16.09 13.45 19.45
CA LEU A 2 15.05 13.04 18.49
C LEU A 2 13.71 12.90 19.21
N GLN A 3 12.64 13.38 18.61
CA GLN A 3 11.26 13.18 19.07
C GLN A 3 10.48 12.38 18.03
N GLN A 4 9.64 11.45 18.49
CA GLN A 4 8.65 10.78 17.65
C GLN A 4 7.24 11.29 17.94
N HIS A 5 6.50 11.61 16.88
CA HIS A 5 5.13 12.08 17.00
C HIS A 5 4.25 11.60 15.84
N PRO A 6 2.95 11.33 16.06
CA PRO A 6 1.99 11.06 15.00
C PRO A 6 1.64 12.35 14.28
N THR A 7 2.04 12.50 13.02
CA THR A 7 1.64 13.67 12.22
C THR A 7 0.36 13.39 11.43
N PHE A 8 -0.63 14.26 11.56
CA PHE A 8 -1.68 14.46 10.56
C PHE A 8 -1.19 15.54 9.60
N ASN A 9 -0.51 15.17 8.52
CA ASN A 9 -0.09 16.14 7.50
C ASN A 9 -0.91 15.95 6.22
N SER A 10 -1.80 16.91 5.96
CA SER A 10 -2.89 16.84 4.99
C SER A 10 -2.56 17.40 3.60
N LYS A 11 -1.28 17.59 3.23
CA LYS A 11 -0.97 18.28 1.95
C LYS A 11 0.14 17.72 1.05
N LEU A 12 0.83 16.63 1.40
CA LEU A 12 1.92 16.11 0.55
C LEU A 12 2.01 14.58 0.35
N CYS A 13 1.05 13.78 0.83
CA CYS A 13 0.97 12.36 0.46
C CYS A 13 -0.44 11.76 0.70
N PRO A 14 -1.02 10.97 -0.22
CA PRO A 14 -2.37 10.41 -0.14
C PRO A 14 -2.40 8.96 0.43
N ARG A 15 -1.77 8.71 1.58
CA ARG A 15 -1.75 7.40 2.26
C ARG A 15 -1.69 7.54 3.79
N SER A 16 -2.73 7.09 4.51
CA SER A 16 -2.94 7.11 5.96
C SER A 16 -2.64 5.73 6.49
N GLU A 17 -1.37 5.47 6.65
CA GLU A 17 -0.97 4.80 7.88
C GLU A 17 -0.85 5.89 8.95
N LYS A 18 -1.21 5.61 10.21
CA LYS A 18 -0.79 6.46 11.33
C LYS A 18 0.74 6.51 11.32
N ARG A 19 1.31 7.55 10.73
CA ARG A 19 2.77 7.65 10.50
C ARG A 19 3.44 8.42 11.61
N MET A 20 4.53 7.83 12.11
CA MET A 20 5.41 8.43 13.09
C MET A 20 6.48 9.23 12.37
N ASP A 21 6.43 10.56 12.52
CA ASP A 21 7.50 11.46 12.07
C ASP A 21 8.60 11.49 13.14
N VAL A 22 9.85 11.58 12.68
CA VAL A 22 11.05 11.63 13.51
C VAL A 22 11.69 12.99 13.30
N ARG A 23 11.83 13.77 14.37
CA ARG A 23 12.31 15.15 14.29
C ARG A 23 13.49 15.38 15.20
N LEU A 24 14.44 16.21 14.74
CA LEU A 24 15.41 16.81 15.64
C LEU A 24 14.71 17.89 16.46
N VAL A 25 14.83 17.76 17.77
CA VAL A 25 14.36 18.73 18.76
C VAL A 25 15.53 19.18 19.62
N ALA A 26 15.43 20.43 20.10
CA ALA A 26 16.40 20.99 21.01
C ALA A 26 16.52 20.11 22.26
N PRO A 27 17.73 19.85 22.78
CA PRO A 27 17.90 19.08 24.00
C PRO A 27 17.60 19.96 25.23
N LEU A 28 16.36 20.48 25.30
CA LEU A 28 15.85 21.36 26.35
C LEU A 28 14.84 20.61 27.22
N ALA A 29 14.70 21.05 28.48
CA ALA A 29 13.70 20.53 29.41
C ALA A 29 12.28 20.68 28.85
N SER A 30 12.00 21.82 28.23
CA SER A 30 10.70 22.17 27.64
C SER A 30 10.34 21.35 26.40
N SER A 31 11.30 20.64 25.79
CA SER A 31 11.07 19.85 24.57
C SER A 31 10.57 18.43 24.86
N VAL A 32 10.66 17.95 26.10
CA VAL A 32 10.36 16.57 26.47
C VAL A 32 9.08 16.50 27.29
N HIS A 33 8.22 15.53 26.98
CA HIS A 33 6.91 15.37 27.61
C HIS A 33 6.45 13.91 27.61
N GLN A 34 5.50 13.55 28.49
CA GLN A 34 5.04 12.17 28.67
C GLN A 34 4.25 11.55 27.50
N ASN A 35 3.83 12.37 26.52
CA ASN A 35 3.00 11.93 25.40
C ASN A 35 3.79 11.47 24.15
N ALA A 36 5.12 11.33 24.22
CA ALA A 36 5.96 10.92 23.08
C ALA A 36 7.18 10.10 23.51
N VAL A 37 7.91 9.56 22.52
CA VAL A 37 9.18 8.86 22.71
C VAL A 37 10.33 9.74 22.24
N PHE A 38 11.37 9.83 23.06
CA PHE A 38 12.55 10.64 22.79
C PHE A 38 13.83 9.80 22.74
N ILE A 39 14.71 10.10 21.79
CA ILE A 39 16.03 9.47 21.68
C ILE A 39 17.11 10.54 21.80
N LEU A 40 17.94 10.44 22.84
CA LEU A 40 19.11 11.29 23.00
C LEU A 40 20.35 10.56 22.47
N VAL A 41 20.85 11.04 21.34
CA VAL A 41 22.07 10.54 20.70
C VAL A 41 23.25 11.37 21.17
N THR A 42 24.27 10.71 21.72
CA THR A 42 25.59 11.28 22.01
C THR A 42 26.67 10.50 21.26
N PRO A 43 27.91 11.00 21.13
CA PRO A 43 28.95 10.28 20.39
C PRO A 43 29.20 8.86 20.90
N THR A 44 29.03 8.62 22.20
CA THR A 44 29.38 7.33 22.85
C THR A 44 28.19 6.60 23.45
N LYS A 45 27.05 7.26 23.64
CA LYS A 45 25.87 6.70 24.31
C LYS A 45 24.57 7.06 23.60
N LEU A 46 23.62 6.13 23.65
CA LEU A 46 22.29 6.27 23.07
C LEU A 46 21.25 6.05 24.16
N TYR A 47 20.44 7.07 24.48
CA TYR A 47 19.40 6.97 25.49
C TYR A 47 18.01 7.02 24.85
N LYS A 48 17.11 6.13 25.27
CA LYS A 48 15.71 6.10 24.85
C LYS A 48 14.82 6.36 26.06
N TYR A 49 13.99 7.40 25.97
CA TYR A 49 12.95 7.71 26.94
C TYR A 49 11.57 7.43 26.33
N GLU A 50 10.80 6.57 26.98
CA GLU A 50 9.43 6.25 26.58
C GLU A 50 8.46 6.97 27.53
N GLY A 51 7.72 7.95 27.01
CA GLY A 51 6.70 8.64 27.78
C GLY A 51 5.59 7.71 28.24
N GLU A 52 5.03 7.97 29.43
CA GLU A 52 3.97 7.14 30.02
C GLU A 52 2.73 7.02 29.13
N ASN A 53 2.39 8.10 28.42
CA ASN A 53 1.26 8.19 27.49
C ASN A 53 1.66 8.00 26.01
N SER A 54 2.92 7.62 25.74
CA SER A 54 3.39 7.35 24.38
C SER A 54 2.75 6.07 23.83
N ASN A 55 2.43 6.07 22.54
CA ASN A 55 1.71 4.97 21.91
C ASN A 55 2.66 3.83 21.48
N ILE A 56 2.11 2.62 21.30
CA ILE A 56 2.90 1.42 20.97
C ILE A 56 3.69 1.59 19.67
N LEU A 57 3.11 2.26 18.67
CA LEU A 57 3.75 2.49 17.37
C LEU A 57 4.98 3.41 17.48
N GLU A 58 4.94 4.46 18.31
CA GLU A 58 6.09 5.32 18.63
C GLU A 58 7.20 4.51 19.32
N LYS A 59 6.84 3.67 20.30
CA LYS A 59 7.81 2.82 21.01
C LYS A 59 8.49 1.84 20.07
N THR A 60 7.73 1.19 19.18
CA THR A 60 8.26 0.27 18.17
C THR A 60 9.18 0.99 17.18
N LYS A 61 8.77 2.15 16.67
CA LYS A 61 9.57 2.90 15.69
C LYS A 61 10.84 3.48 16.31
N ALA A 62 10.79 3.96 17.55
CA ALA A 62 11.97 4.43 18.27
C ALA A 62 12.99 3.30 18.48
N THR A 63 12.50 2.11 18.79
CA THR A 63 13.35 0.91 18.93
C THR A 63 14.01 0.54 17.59
N GLN A 64 13.28 0.59 16.48
CA GLN A 64 13.85 0.39 15.14
C GLN A 64 14.96 1.41 14.82
N LEU A 65 14.76 2.69 15.15
CA LEU A 65 15.79 3.71 14.95
C LEU A 65 17.02 3.47 15.81
N CYS A 66 16.84 3.07 17.07
CA CYS A 66 17.96 2.73 17.94
C CYS A 66 18.81 1.62 17.32
N ILE A 67 18.17 0.54 16.85
CA ILE A 67 18.85 -0.58 16.16
C ILE A 67 19.59 -0.08 14.92
N GLN A 68 18.98 0.80 14.11
CA GLN A 68 19.63 1.35 12.92
C GLN A 68 20.86 2.20 13.27
N ILE A 69 20.74 3.07 14.28
CA ILE A 69 21.84 3.94 14.74
C ILE A 69 23.01 3.09 15.24
N THR A 70 22.75 2.08 16.08
CA THR A 70 23.81 1.22 16.64
C THR A 70 24.43 0.30 15.59
N THR A 71 23.63 -0.30 14.71
CA THR A 71 24.12 -1.25 13.69
C THR A 71 24.92 -0.56 12.58
N LYS A 72 24.51 0.64 12.17
CA LYS A 72 25.13 1.37 11.05
C LYS A 72 26.13 2.45 11.50
N SER A 73 26.34 2.61 12.81
CA SER A 73 27.09 3.73 13.40
C SER A 73 26.65 5.10 12.84
N ASP A 74 25.34 5.25 12.63
CA ASP A 74 24.74 6.44 12.05
C ASP A 74 24.65 7.57 13.11
N LEU A 75 24.42 8.81 12.68
CA LEU A 75 24.39 10.00 13.55
C LEU A 75 25.64 10.20 14.41
N PHE A 76 26.79 9.65 13.96
CA PHE A 76 28.08 9.72 14.66
C PHE A 76 28.04 9.10 16.07
N CYS A 77 27.19 8.10 16.28
CA CYS A 77 27.07 7.39 17.55
C CYS A 77 27.79 6.04 17.47
N SER A 78 28.69 5.77 18.40
CA SER A 78 29.41 4.49 18.52
C SER A 78 28.85 3.59 19.63
N ALA A 79 27.61 3.84 20.06
CA ALA A 79 26.98 3.06 21.13
C ALA A 79 26.65 1.64 20.63
N GLY A 80 27.03 0.61 21.40
CA GLY A 80 26.72 -0.78 21.08
C GLY A 80 25.27 -1.20 21.40
N LYS A 81 24.57 -0.44 22.26
CA LYS A 81 23.16 -0.67 22.64
C LYS A 81 22.53 0.61 23.18
N GLU A 82 21.22 0.73 23.04
CA GLU A 82 20.41 1.77 23.68
C GLU A 82 20.21 1.53 25.19
N GLN A 83 20.17 2.63 25.95
CA GLN A 83 19.86 2.63 27.38
C GLN A 83 18.44 3.19 27.56
N ASN A 84 17.52 2.34 28.04
CA ASN A 84 16.19 2.77 28.42
C ASN A 84 16.27 3.52 29.74
N VAL A 85 15.73 4.72 29.78
CA VAL A 85 15.76 5.59 30.96
C VAL A 85 14.36 6.06 31.30
N SER A 86 14.05 6.09 32.60
CA SER A 86 12.79 6.65 33.09
C SER A 86 12.77 8.17 32.93
N GLY A 87 11.59 8.80 33.09
CA GLY A 87 11.45 10.25 32.94
C GLY A 87 12.45 11.03 33.78
N GLU A 88 12.59 10.69 35.07
CA GLU A 88 13.54 11.33 35.99
C GLU A 88 15.00 11.13 35.57
N GLN A 89 15.38 9.91 35.17
CA GLN A 89 16.75 9.58 34.74
C GLN A 89 17.11 10.20 33.38
N PHE A 90 16.12 10.42 32.51
CA PHE A 90 16.34 11.06 31.23
C PHE A 90 16.75 12.53 31.42
N TRP A 91 16.17 13.24 32.38
CA TRP A 91 16.53 14.63 32.68
C TRP A 91 17.98 14.78 33.12
N ASP A 92 18.49 13.84 33.91
CA ASP A 92 19.88 13.85 34.36
C ASP A 92 20.88 13.68 33.20
N VAL A 93 20.42 13.20 32.03
CA VAL A 93 21.26 13.07 30.83
C VAL A 93 21.05 14.19 29.81
N VAL A 94 19.99 14.99 29.92
CA VAL A 94 19.75 16.16 29.05
C VAL A 94 20.65 17.35 29.47
N PRO A 95 21.50 17.89 28.57
CA PRO A 95 22.46 18.95 28.92
C PRO A 95 21.88 20.21 29.58
N SER A 96 20.67 20.63 29.18
CA SER A 96 20.01 21.81 29.77
C SER A 96 19.59 21.58 31.22
N CYS A 97 19.09 20.39 31.53
CA CYS A 97 18.61 20.01 32.86
C CYS A 97 19.78 19.77 33.84
N LYS A 98 20.95 19.37 33.32
CA LYS A 98 22.19 19.32 34.11
C LYS A 98 22.73 20.69 34.51
N LYS A 99 22.54 21.70 33.66
CA LYS A 99 23.11 23.06 33.85
C LYS A 99 22.20 23.98 34.65
N LEU A 100 20.89 23.91 34.40
CA LEU A 100 19.90 24.69 35.12
C LEU A 100 19.43 23.83 36.31
N LYS A 101 19.71 24.25 37.55
CA LYS A 101 19.08 23.68 38.75
C LYS A 101 17.58 24.04 38.78
N VAL A 102 16.84 23.69 37.72
CA VAL A 102 15.40 23.97 37.58
C VAL A 102 14.69 23.27 38.74
N SER A 103 13.81 23.98 39.43
CA SER A 103 13.06 23.40 40.54
C SER A 103 12.19 22.26 40.02
N ARG A 104 12.10 21.15 40.78
CA ARG A 104 11.26 19.99 40.39
C ARG A 104 9.81 20.41 40.09
N HIS A 105 9.32 21.47 40.73
CA HIS A 105 7.95 21.95 40.61
C HIS A 105 7.65 22.61 39.25
N GLU A 106 8.58 23.39 38.70
CA GLU A 106 8.46 23.94 37.33
C GLU A 106 8.60 22.84 36.26
N MET A 107 9.31 21.76 36.57
CA MET A 107 9.48 20.62 35.66
C MET A 107 8.20 19.76 35.53
N TYR A 108 7.40 19.64 36.59
CA TYR A 108 6.12 18.92 36.59
C TYR A 108 5.01 19.60 35.78
N SER A 109 5.04 20.93 35.61
CA SER A 109 4.02 21.66 34.86
C SER A 109 4.11 21.39 33.34
N TYR A 110 5.33 21.22 32.80
CA TYR A 110 5.56 20.79 31.41
C TYR A 110 5.23 19.31 31.17
N PHE A 111 5.38 18.47 32.20
CA PHE A 111 5.04 17.05 32.14
C PHE A 111 3.52 16.81 32.05
N SER A 112 2.73 17.68 32.69
CA SER A 112 1.28 17.54 32.86
C SER A 112 0.46 18.13 31.71
N LEU A 113 1.03 18.24 30.51
CA LEU A 113 0.26 18.64 29.32
C LEU A 113 -0.79 17.58 29.00
N LYS A 114 -2.06 17.89 29.32
CA LYS A 114 -3.20 17.06 28.96
C LYS A 114 -3.24 16.94 27.43
N ARG A 115 -3.36 15.69 26.98
CA ARG A 115 -3.45 15.35 25.55
C ARG A 115 -4.60 16.16 24.92
N ASN A 116 -4.31 16.88 23.85
CA ASN A 116 -5.24 17.71 23.05
C ASN A 116 -5.60 19.11 23.60
N GLU A 117 -4.97 19.63 24.66
CA GLU A 117 -5.23 21.01 25.14
C GLU A 117 -4.26 22.06 24.56
N VAL A 118 -2.97 21.72 24.39
CA VAL A 118 -1.96 22.58 23.76
C VAL A 118 -1.13 21.74 22.78
N GLU A 119 -1.07 22.14 21.51
CA GLU A 119 -0.16 21.53 20.53
C GLU A 119 1.28 21.94 20.87
N PRO A 120 2.22 20.99 21.09
CA PRO A 120 3.64 21.28 21.24
C PRO A 120 4.16 22.19 20.12
N PHE A 121 5.10 23.10 20.42
CA PHE A 121 5.72 24.02 19.45
C PHE A 121 6.17 23.31 18.16
N GLU A 122 6.75 22.12 18.29
CA GLU A 122 7.23 21.31 17.16
C GLU A 122 6.11 20.83 16.22
N ASN A 123 4.87 20.71 16.73
CA ASN A 123 3.69 20.37 15.91
C ASN A 123 3.18 21.58 15.11
N VAL A 124 3.41 22.79 15.59
CA VAL A 124 3.11 24.03 14.85
C VAL A 124 4.12 24.20 13.70
N VAL A 125 5.41 23.97 13.98
CA VAL A 125 6.50 24.01 12.98
C VAL A 125 6.35 22.90 11.92
N ALA A 126 5.75 21.76 12.25
CA ALA A 126 5.44 20.70 11.27
C ALA A 126 4.51 21.12 10.12
N LYS A 127 3.67 22.12 10.37
CA LYS A 127 2.69 22.64 9.40
C LYS A 127 3.34 23.59 8.38
N THR A 128 4.61 23.95 8.56
CA THR A 128 5.34 24.93 7.72
C THR A 128 6.39 24.30 6.80
N ASN A 129 6.39 22.98 6.59
CA ASN A 129 7.34 22.30 5.70
C ASN A 129 7.37 22.97 4.30
N LEU A 130 8.56 23.41 3.88
CA LEU A 130 8.79 24.14 2.63
C LEU A 130 9.79 23.39 1.75
N VAL A 131 9.53 23.38 0.44
CA VAL A 131 10.47 22.88 -0.57
C VAL A 131 10.75 24.01 -1.55
N LEU A 132 11.99 24.50 -1.54
CA LEU A 132 12.43 25.58 -2.40
C LEU A 132 13.29 25.01 -3.53
N ARG A 133 13.01 25.44 -4.76
CA ARG A 133 13.80 25.09 -5.94
C ARG A 133 14.80 26.20 -6.25
N VAL A 134 16.08 25.83 -6.36
CA VAL A 134 17.15 26.74 -6.77
C VAL A 134 17.54 26.39 -8.21
N THR A 135 17.14 27.24 -9.16
CA THR A 135 17.40 27.05 -10.60
C THR A 135 17.50 28.40 -11.30
N ASP A 136 18.28 28.45 -12.38
CA ASP A 136 18.31 29.60 -13.29
C ASP A 136 17.29 29.40 -14.44
N ASP A 137 16.94 28.13 -14.78
CA ASP A 137 16.04 27.76 -15.89
C ASP A 137 14.87 26.82 -15.49
N TYR A 138 13.78 26.82 -16.27
CA TYR A 138 12.55 26.02 -16.00
C TYR A 138 12.65 24.50 -16.24
N LYS A 139 13.74 23.96 -16.80
CA LYS A 139 13.87 22.52 -17.15
C LYS A 139 14.13 21.62 -15.92
N LEU A 140 13.39 20.50 -15.79
CA LEU A 140 13.33 19.65 -14.58
C LEU A 140 14.51 18.68 -14.35
N GLN A 141 15.46 18.53 -15.28
CA GLN A 141 16.47 17.45 -15.23
C GLN A 141 17.78 17.82 -14.49
N SER A 142 17.90 19.03 -13.93
CA SER A 142 19.17 19.57 -13.38
C SER A 142 18.98 20.32 -12.06
N VAL A 143 18.10 19.84 -11.18
CA VAL A 143 17.55 20.66 -10.08
C VAL A 143 18.33 20.51 -8.77
N THR A 144 18.56 21.64 -8.11
CA THR A 144 18.97 21.73 -6.69
C THR A 144 17.75 22.16 -5.87
N LEU A 145 17.47 21.44 -4.78
CA LEU A 145 16.34 21.68 -3.88
C LEU A 145 16.82 21.97 -2.47
N ILE A 146 16.10 22.83 -1.77
CA ILE A 146 16.24 23.09 -0.33
C ILE A 146 14.94 22.61 0.33
N PHE A 147 15.07 21.71 1.29
CA PHE A 147 13.96 21.25 2.13
C PHE A 147 14.10 21.90 3.49
N ASP A 148 13.12 22.69 3.87
CA ASP A 148 13.03 23.33 5.17
C ASP A 148 11.90 22.69 5.97
N PHE A 149 12.26 21.95 7.01
CA PHE A 149 11.34 21.31 7.94
C PHE A 149 11.26 22.10 9.28
N GLY A 150 11.72 23.36 9.28
CA GLY A 150 11.79 24.26 10.42
C GLY A 150 13.02 24.02 11.30
N SER A 151 13.07 22.89 12.01
CA SER A 151 14.23 22.55 12.87
C SER A 151 15.41 21.95 12.10
N GLU A 152 15.17 21.53 10.86
CA GLU A 152 16.15 20.89 9.99
C GLU A 152 16.06 21.46 8.57
N ILE A 153 17.21 21.86 8.02
CA ILE A 153 17.31 22.31 6.62
C ILE A 153 18.27 21.39 5.85
N TYR A 154 17.77 20.84 4.75
CA TYR A 154 18.51 19.94 3.87
C TYR A 154 18.67 20.53 2.48
N VAL A 155 19.90 20.54 1.97
CA VAL A 155 20.16 20.87 0.55
C VAL A 155 20.40 19.58 -0.22
N TRP A 156 19.53 19.32 -1.21
CA TRP A 156 19.64 18.20 -2.12
C TRP A 156 20.04 18.69 -3.51
N SER A 157 21.05 18.07 -4.10
CA SER A 157 21.47 18.37 -5.48
C SER A 157 21.31 17.11 -6.32
N GLY A 158 20.55 17.21 -7.41
CA GLY A 158 20.42 16.13 -8.38
C GLY A 158 21.78 15.75 -8.99
N ARG A 159 21.90 14.51 -9.48
CA ARG A 159 23.17 13.96 -10.00
C ARG A 159 23.77 14.77 -11.14
N SER A 160 22.91 15.42 -11.93
CA SER A 160 23.29 16.28 -13.06
C SER A 160 23.20 17.78 -12.76
N ALA A 161 23.02 18.17 -11.49
CA ALA A 161 22.95 19.58 -11.09
C ALA A 161 24.33 20.25 -11.21
N ARG A 162 24.34 21.52 -11.64
CA ARG A 162 25.58 22.28 -11.77
C ARG A 162 26.20 22.53 -10.38
N LYS A 163 27.53 22.49 -10.30
CA LYS A 163 28.25 22.74 -9.03
C LYS A 163 28.00 24.15 -8.48
N THR A 164 27.69 25.12 -9.35
CA THR A 164 27.39 26.52 -9.02
C THR A 164 26.02 26.67 -8.33
N THR A 165 24.96 26.06 -8.87
CA THR A 165 23.61 26.09 -8.26
C THR A 165 23.60 25.42 -6.88
N GLY A 166 24.35 24.33 -6.72
CA GLY A 166 24.58 23.68 -5.42
C GLY A 166 25.41 24.50 -4.43
N ARG A 167 26.04 25.61 -4.85
CA ARG A 167 26.75 26.55 -3.97
C ARG A 167 25.81 27.67 -3.50
N TYR A 168 25.06 28.27 -4.42
CA TYR A 168 24.01 29.25 -4.09
C TYR A 168 22.92 28.68 -3.19
N ALA A 169 22.48 27.43 -3.43
CA ALA A 169 21.50 26.79 -2.56
C ALA A 169 22.01 26.57 -1.14
N VAL A 170 23.31 26.38 -0.96
CA VAL A 170 23.94 26.24 0.35
C VAL A 170 24.04 27.59 1.05
N GLU A 171 24.47 28.63 0.34
CA GLU A 171 24.52 30.00 0.87
C GLU A 171 23.13 30.50 1.27
N TYR A 172 22.12 30.24 0.43
CA TYR A 172 20.73 30.60 0.74
C TYR A 172 20.17 29.79 1.92
N ALA A 173 20.41 28.48 1.96
CA ALA A 173 20.02 27.67 3.10
C ALA A 173 20.71 28.12 4.40
N GLN A 174 21.96 28.60 4.35
CA GLN A 174 22.64 29.17 5.52
C GLN A 174 22.00 30.47 6.00
N GLN A 175 21.38 31.26 5.11
CA GLN A 175 20.62 32.45 5.50
C GLN A 175 19.26 32.10 6.11
N LEU A 176 18.66 30.96 5.73
CA LEU A 176 17.41 30.46 6.32
C LEU A 176 17.60 29.78 7.68
N VAL A 177 18.82 29.36 8.02
CA VAL A 177 19.13 28.71 9.30
C VAL A 177 19.04 29.74 10.42
N SER A 178 18.02 29.57 11.29
CA SER A 178 17.97 30.25 12.59
C SER A 178 19.04 29.67 13.54
N GLU A 179 19.36 30.35 14.66
CA GLU A 179 20.35 29.89 15.66
C GLU A 179 20.14 28.44 16.15
N TRP A 180 18.94 27.88 16.00
CA TRP A 180 18.54 26.56 16.51
C TRP A 180 18.38 25.49 15.42
N SER A 181 18.47 25.85 14.14
CA SER A 181 18.25 24.93 13.02
C SER A 181 19.53 24.16 12.65
N VAL A 182 19.43 22.85 12.42
CA VAL A 182 20.59 22.03 12.02
C VAL A 182 20.73 21.99 10.50
N PHE A 183 21.84 22.52 9.99
CA PHE A 183 22.17 22.50 8.56
C PHE A 183 22.87 21.19 8.14
N ARG A 184 22.34 20.47 7.14
CA ARG A 184 22.99 19.29 6.55
C ARG A 184 23.09 19.38 5.02
N ARG A 185 24.32 19.39 4.50
CA ARG A 185 24.64 19.33 3.06
C ARG A 185 24.81 17.88 2.60
N ARG A 186 24.14 17.47 1.51
CA ARG A 186 24.14 16.06 1.06
C ARG A 186 24.54 15.87 -0.42
N ARG A 187 25.22 14.75 -0.71
CA ARG A 187 25.56 14.29 -2.07
C ARG A 187 25.12 12.84 -2.41
N SER A 188 24.68 11.99 -1.46
CA SER A 188 24.31 10.58 -1.73
C SER A 188 23.33 9.94 -0.71
N HIS A 189 22.69 8.81 -1.10
CA HIS A 189 21.45 8.22 -0.58
C HIS A 189 21.41 7.58 0.84
N GLN A 190 22.40 7.78 1.71
CA GLN A 190 22.39 7.20 3.08
C GLN A 190 22.31 8.25 4.21
N ASN A 191 21.11 8.65 4.63
CA ASN A 191 20.96 9.42 5.88
C ASN A 191 19.57 9.14 6.47
N THR A 192 19.53 8.47 7.62
CA THR A 192 18.32 7.92 8.24
C THR A 192 17.28 9.01 8.55
N LEU A 193 17.71 10.21 8.94
CA LEU A 193 16.79 11.32 9.27
C LEU A 193 16.11 11.93 8.04
N PHE A 194 16.86 12.16 6.96
CA PHE A 194 16.26 12.69 5.72
C PHE A 194 15.38 11.64 5.05
N ALA A 195 15.82 10.38 5.02
CA ALA A 195 15.04 9.29 4.48
C ALA A 195 13.70 9.12 5.21
N ALA A 196 13.69 9.27 6.53
CA ALA A 196 12.48 9.21 7.34
C ALA A 196 11.45 10.30 7.00
N LYS A 197 11.82 11.39 6.29
CA LYS A 197 10.89 12.45 5.87
C LYS A 197 10.03 12.07 4.67
N PHE A 198 10.39 11.03 3.91
CA PHE A 198 9.67 10.64 2.69
C PHE A 198 9.03 9.27 2.88
N SER A 199 7.71 9.21 2.65
CA SER A 199 6.89 8.02 2.85
C SER A 199 7.24 6.83 1.94
N ASP A 200 7.80 7.14 0.79
CA ASP A 200 8.19 6.23 -0.28
C ASP A 200 9.70 6.23 -0.46
N TRP A 201 10.47 6.68 0.55
CA TRP A 201 11.92 6.61 0.50
C TRP A 201 12.34 5.15 0.31
N LYS A 202 12.79 4.83 -0.91
CA LYS A 202 13.35 3.52 -1.21
C LYS A 202 14.70 3.45 -0.50
N SER A 203 14.75 2.76 0.64
CA SER A 203 16.00 2.21 1.13
C SER A 203 16.58 1.32 0.04
N SER A 204 17.90 1.24 -0.04
CA SER A 204 18.64 0.30 -0.88
C SER A 204 18.47 -1.14 -0.38
N GLU A 205 17.23 -1.54 -0.09
CA GLU A 205 16.81 -2.92 0.07
C GLU A 205 16.13 -3.31 -1.25
N THR A 206 16.59 -4.40 -1.84
CA THR A 206 16.02 -4.98 -3.06
C THR A 206 14.58 -5.40 -2.80
N LYS A 207 13.62 -4.49 -3.04
CA LYS A 207 12.19 -4.83 -3.05
C LYS A 207 11.86 -5.49 -4.38
N ILE A 208 11.53 -6.78 -4.34
CA ILE A 208 11.05 -7.55 -5.52
C ILE A 208 9.55 -7.27 -5.79
N TYR A 209 8.93 -6.41 -4.98
CA TYR A 209 7.55 -5.97 -5.16
C TYR A 209 7.51 -4.47 -5.48
N SER A 210 7.35 -4.14 -6.76
CA SER A 210 6.77 -2.85 -7.13
C SER A 210 5.26 -3.01 -7.19
N THR A 211 4.54 -2.16 -6.46
CA THR A 211 3.21 -1.73 -6.92
C THR A 211 3.36 -1.23 -8.36
N PRO A 212 2.51 -1.64 -9.33
CA PRO A 212 2.49 -1.01 -10.63
C PRO A 212 2.41 0.51 -10.44
N LYS A 213 3.21 1.28 -11.18
CA LYS A 213 3.03 2.73 -11.20
C LYS A 213 1.56 3.00 -11.57
N PRO A 214 0.83 3.88 -10.84
CA PRO A 214 -0.52 4.23 -11.24
C PRO A 214 -0.48 4.72 -12.68
N PHE A 215 -1.35 4.16 -13.52
CA PHE A 215 -1.59 4.67 -14.87
C PHE A 215 -1.95 6.15 -14.77
N GLN A 216 -1.07 7.01 -15.28
CA GLN A 216 -1.45 8.40 -15.54
C GLN A 216 -2.23 8.39 -16.85
N PRO A 217 -3.50 8.86 -16.89
CA PRO A 217 -4.14 9.09 -18.16
C PRO A 217 -3.27 10.06 -18.96
N GLU A 218 -3.00 9.74 -20.23
CA GLU A 218 -2.51 10.71 -21.18
C GLU A 218 -3.51 11.86 -21.24
N VAL A 219 -3.25 12.91 -20.47
CA VAL A 219 -3.87 14.19 -20.73
C VAL A 219 -3.27 14.64 -22.05
N VAL A 220 -4.06 14.58 -23.12
CA VAL A 220 -3.80 15.32 -24.35
C VAL A 220 -3.88 16.81 -23.99
N SER A 221 -2.79 17.32 -23.41
CA SER A 221 -2.54 18.76 -23.39
C SER A 221 -1.87 19.10 -24.71
N THR A 222 -2.57 19.89 -25.51
CA THR A 222 -2.05 20.50 -26.72
C THR A 222 -0.87 21.42 -26.38
N VAL A 223 0.33 20.86 -26.34
CA VAL A 223 1.59 21.61 -26.41
C VAL A 223 2.54 20.86 -27.34
N GLY A 224 3.11 21.57 -28.31
CA GLY A 224 3.69 21.07 -29.55
C GLY A 224 4.86 20.07 -29.46
N PRO A 225 5.23 19.50 -30.61
CA PRO A 225 6.06 18.30 -30.73
C PRO A 225 7.55 18.61 -30.55
N ALA A 226 8.11 18.35 -29.37
CA ALA A 226 9.56 18.37 -29.16
C ALA A 226 10.07 17.44 -28.04
N LEU A 227 9.32 16.39 -27.67
CA LEU A 227 9.74 15.52 -26.55
C LEU A 227 9.45 14.01 -26.74
N LEU A 228 9.40 13.55 -27.98
CA LEU A 228 9.67 12.15 -28.29
C LEU A 228 11.14 12.07 -28.69
N MET A 229 12.01 11.79 -27.72
CA MET A 229 13.29 11.07 -27.87
C MET A 229 14.06 11.18 -26.56
N LEU A 230 14.64 10.05 -26.12
CA LEU A 230 15.61 9.82 -25.03
C LEU A 230 15.09 8.96 -23.86
N SER A 231 14.60 7.77 -24.22
CA SER A 231 14.80 6.56 -23.41
C SER A 231 16.22 6.02 -23.70
N THR A 232 17.21 6.42 -22.91
CA THR A 232 18.46 5.68 -22.73
C THR A 232 19.12 6.16 -21.45
N THR A 233 18.83 5.51 -20.32
CA THR A 233 19.65 5.63 -19.10
C THR A 233 20.47 4.37 -18.94
N ILE A 234 21.78 4.52 -19.15
CA ILE A 234 22.81 3.58 -18.68
C ILE A 234 22.72 3.54 -17.14
N PRO A 235 22.54 2.38 -16.49
CA PRO A 235 22.44 2.33 -15.04
C PRO A 235 23.83 2.46 -14.38
N PRO A 236 23.93 3.21 -13.27
CA PRO A 236 25.12 3.30 -12.44
C PRO A 236 25.21 2.08 -11.51
N PHE A 237 26.36 1.38 -11.51
CA PHE A 237 26.82 0.35 -10.55
C PHE A 237 25.76 -0.58 -9.91
N ALA A 238 25.77 -1.84 -10.36
CA ALA A 238 24.76 -2.87 -10.20
C ALA A 238 24.79 -3.65 -8.86
N GLU A 239 24.39 -3.05 -7.74
CA GLU A 239 24.14 -3.82 -6.51
C GLU A 239 22.66 -3.88 -6.10
N ASP A 240 21.85 -2.82 -6.22
CA ASP A 240 20.48 -2.84 -5.66
C ASP A 240 19.39 -2.39 -6.64
N GLN A 241 18.90 -3.30 -7.50
CA GLN A 241 17.81 -3.03 -8.44
C GLN A 241 16.54 -3.81 -8.03
N GLU A 242 15.42 -3.11 -7.83
CA GLU A 242 14.10 -3.72 -7.56
C GLU A 242 13.64 -4.56 -8.77
N LEU A 243 13.55 -5.89 -8.64
CA LEU A 243 13.11 -6.77 -9.72
C LEU A 243 11.63 -6.48 -10.07
N THR A 244 11.36 -6.23 -11.35
CA THR A 244 10.00 -5.99 -11.86
C THR A 244 9.71 -6.89 -13.06
N ARG A 245 8.43 -7.06 -13.38
CA ARG A 245 7.96 -7.79 -14.58
C ARG A 245 8.58 -7.27 -15.90
N GLU A 246 9.02 -6.02 -15.94
CA GLU A 246 9.61 -5.41 -17.14
C GLU A 246 11.09 -5.79 -17.35
N MET A 247 11.72 -6.44 -16.37
CA MET A 247 13.12 -6.85 -16.46
C MET A 247 13.28 -8.10 -17.31
N LYS A 248 13.68 -7.91 -18.57
CA LYS A 248 14.01 -9.00 -19.51
C LYS A 248 15.40 -9.59 -19.30
N ASP A 249 16.23 -8.94 -18.48
CA ASP A 249 17.64 -9.28 -18.29
C ASP A 249 17.87 -10.19 -17.07
N VAL A 250 16.81 -10.78 -16.50
CA VAL A 250 16.92 -11.71 -15.36
C VAL A 250 17.05 -13.13 -15.91
N ILE A 251 18.15 -13.80 -15.58
CA ILE A 251 18.42 -15.18 -15.97
C ILE A 251 18.40 -16.05 -14.73
N THR A 252 17.51 -17.05 -14.75
CA THR A 252 17.48 -18.13 -13.75
C THR A 252 18.61 -19.11 -14.05
N GLU A 253 19.48 -19.33 -13.06
CA GLU A 253 20.61 -20.27 -13.17
C GLU A 253 20.26 -21.63 -12.56
N SER A 254 19.65 -21.64 -11.37
CA SER A 254 19.23 -22.87 -10.72
C SER A 254 17.99 -22.65 -9.84
N LEU A 255 17.19 -23.71 -9.71
CA LEU A 255 16.07 -23.80 -8.80
C LEU A 255 16.23 -25.06 -7.95
N MET A 256 16.00 -24.92 -6.64
CA MET A 256 15.91 -26.05 -5.71
C MET A 256 14.62 -25.95 -4.91
N PHE A 257 13.98 -27.08 -4.64
CA PHE A 257 12.65 -27.15 -4.06
C PHE A 257 12.67 -27.96 -2.78
N TRP A 258 11.95 -27.48 -1.77
CA TRP A 258 11.66 -28.20 -0.55
C TRP A 258 10.17 -28.15 -0.25
N GLN A 259 9.68 -29.19 0.40
CA GLN A 259 8.33 -29.25 0.95
C GLN A 259 8.41 -29.41 2.47
N LEU A 260 7.54 -28.72 3.20
CA LEU A 260 7.39 -28.95 4.63
C LEU A 260 6.64 -30.27 4.84
N VAL A 261 7.32 -31.28 5.38
CA VAL A 261 6.77 -32.59 5.72
C VAL A 261 6.94 -32.79 7.22
N GLY A 262 5.82 -32.93 7.93
CA GLY A 262 5.83 -32.95 9.40
C GLY A 262 6.38 -31.65 9.98
N GLU A 263 7.59 -31.68 10.51
CA GLU A 263 8.26 -30.52 11.11
C GLU A 263 9.54 -30.07 10.41
N GLU A 264 9.93 -30.73 9.31
CA GLU A 264 11.18 -30.48 8.59
C GLU A 264 10.94 -30.12 7.12
N LEU A 265 11.92 -29.44 6.50
CA LEU A 265 11.93 -29.16 5.07
C LEU A 265 12.69 -30.27 4.34
N GLU A 266 11.95 -31.08 3.57
CA GLU A 266 12.50 -32.17 2.77
C GLU A 266 12.74 -31.69 1.34
N LEU A 267 13.91 -32.01 0.79
CA LEU A 267 14.25 -31.69 -0.60
C LEU A 267 13.37 -32.54 -1.53
N ILE A 268 12.75 -31.89 -2.52
CA ILE A 268 11.92 -32.54 -3.53
C ILE A 268 12.45 -32.26 -4.93
N ASP A 269 12.03 -33.08 -5.89
CA ASP A 269 12.27 -32.81 -7.30
C ASP A 269 11.55 -31.53 -7.75
N GLN A 270 12.09 -30.89 -8.79
CA GLN A 270 11.47 -29.71 -9.37
C GLN A 270 10.04 -30.03 -9.82
N THR A 271 9.08 -29.29 -9.29
CA THR A 271 7.66 -29.45 -9.57
C THR A 271 7.06 -28.15 -10.07
N ASN A 272 6.04 -28.26 -10.92
CA ASN A 272 5.16 -27.14 -11.26
C ASN A 272 3.75 -27.33 -10.65
N VAL A 273 3.55 -28.39 -9.86
CA VAL A 273 2.29 -28.75 -9.21
C VAL A 273 2.45 -28.55 -7.70
N PHE A 274 1.63 -27.67 -7.15
CA PHE A 274 1.62 -27.27 -5.74
C PHE A 274 0.31 -27.73 -5.11
N VAL A 275 0.37 -28.19 -3.87
CA VAL A 275 -0.80 -28.69 -3.15
C VAL A 275 -1.25 -27.67 -2.11
N ASP A 276 -2.55 -27.38 -2.06
CA ASP A 276 -3.13 -26.28 -1.28
C ASP A 276 -3.05 -26.44 0.25
N ASP A 277 -2.73 -27.62 0.78
CA ASP A 277 -2.50 -27.87 2.21
C ASP A 277 -1.01 -27.95 2.59
N CYS A 278 -0.12 -27.69 1.62
CA CYS A 278 1.33 -27.81 1.79
C CYS A 278 2.03 -26.44 1.80
N CYS A 279 3.22 -26.41 2.41
CA CYS A 279 4.15 -25.28 2.32
C CYS A 279 5.38 -25.70 1.52
N TYR A 280 5.82 -24.86 0.58
CA TYR A 280 6.97 -25.13 -0.26
C TYR A 280 8.00 -24.02 -0.11
N VAL A 281 9.28 -24.37 -0.25
CA VAL A 281 10.39 -23.41 -0.31
C VAL A 281 11.11 -23.62 -1.64
N ILE A 282 11.39 -22.53 -2.34
CA ILE A 282 12.09 -22.52 -3.62
C ILE A 282 13.30 -21.62 -3.47
N ARG A 283 14.50 -22.19 -3.56
CA ARG A 283 15.72 -21.41 -3.72
C ARG A 283 15.87 -21.05 -5.18
N TRP A 284 15.88 -19.77 -5.47
CA TRP A 284 16.08 -19.22 -6.79
C TRP A 284 17.45 -18.57 -6.88
N GLN A 285 18.32 -19.18 -7.68
CA GLN A 285 19.59 -18.60 -8.06
C GLN A 285 19.44 -17.93 -9.42
N TYR A 286 19.83 -16.66 -9.47
CA TYR A 286 19.64 -15.83 -10.65
C TYR A 286 20.77 -14.82 -10.79
N ARG A 287 20.89 -14.29 -12.01
CA ARG A 287 21.74 -13.13 -12.28
C ARG A 287 20.97 -12.11 -13.09
N ILE A 288 21.34 -10.85 -12.91
CA ILE A 288 20.81 -9.74 -13.71
C ILE A 288 21.88 -9.37 -14.72
N GLN A 289 21.59 -9.56 -16.00
CA GLN A 289 22.47 -9.14 -17.07
C GLN A 289 22.42 -7.61 -17.22
N ALA A 290 23.59 -6.99 -17.30
CA ALA A 290 23.69 -5.59 -17.69
C ALA A 290 23.73 -5.50 -19.23
N SER A 291 22.60 -5.22 -19.86
CA SER A 291 22.57 -4.92 -21.29
C SER A 291 23.34 -3.61 -21.60
N GLY A 292 24.10 -3.59 -22.70
CA GLY A 292 24.78 -2.37 -23.18
C GLY A 292 26.20 -2.10 -22.65
N VAL A 293 26.86 -3.04 -21.98
CA VAL A 293 28.26 -2.88 -21.53
C VAL A 293 29.21 -2.85 -22.73
N ARG A 294 29.81 -1.70 -23.03
CA ARG A 294 30.82 -1.54 -24.09
C ARG A 294 32.23 -1.72 -23.55
N ARG A 295 33.09 -2.42 -24.28
CA ARG A 295 34.52 -2.52 -23.94
C ARG A 295 35.19 -1.15 -24.06
N LEU A 296 35.81 -0.68 -22.97
CA LEU A 296 36.50 0.62 -22.89
C LEU A 296 37.58 0.82 -23.98
N ARG A 297 38.20 -0.27 -24.48
CA ARG A 297 39.28 -0.19 -25.48
C ARG A 297 38.82 -0.33 -26.93
N SER A 298 37.69 -0.98 -27.20
CA SER A 298 37.26 -1.30 -28.58
C SER A 298 35.91 -0.70 -28.97
N GLY A 299 35.15 -0.11 -28.03
CA GLY A 299 33.83 0.46 -28.29
C GLY A 299 32.74 -0.55 -28.68
N GLN A 300 33.11 -1.82 -28.91
CA GLN A 300 32.20 -2.92 -29.22
C GLN A 300 31.38 -3.31 -27.98
N LEU A 301 30.11 -3.66 -28.23
CA LEU A 301 29.24 -4.25 -27.21
C LEU A 301 29.84 -5.59 -26.76
N SER A 302 29.93 -5.78 -25.45
CA SER A 302 30.38 -7.05 -24.87
C SER A 302 29.24 -8.06 -24.96
N GLU A 303 29.44 -9.15 -25.70
CA GLU A 303 28.53 -10.31 -25.73
C GLU A 303 28.71 -11.24 -24.53
N LYS A 304 29.71 -11.01 -23.68
CA LYS A 304 29.89 -11.82 -22.47
C LYS A 304 28.75 -11.59 -21.50
N GLU A 305 28.25 -12.69 -20.96
CA GLU A 305 27.31 -12.71 -19.84
C GLU A 305 27.90 -11.96 -18.63
N THR A 306 27.46 -10.73 -18.41
CA THR A 306 27.87 -9.91 -17.26
C THR A 306 26.81 -9.94 -16.18
N GLY A 307 27.16 -10.13 -14.92
CA GLY A 307 26.22 -10.08 -13.80
C GLY A 307 26.79 -10.83 -12.60
N ARG A 308 26.43 -10.43 -11.38
CA ARG A 308 26.74 -11.23 -10.18
C ARG A 308 25.62 -12.23 -9.95
N GLU A 309 26.01 -13.44 -9.60
CA GLU A 309 25.10 -14.45 -9.07
C GLU A 309 24.44 -13.92 -7.78
N ARG A 310 23.14 -14.16 -7.67
CA ARG A 310 22.28 -13.76 -6.55
C ARG A 310 21.39 -14.94 -6.19
N VAL A 311 20.96 -14.97 -4.93
CA VAL A 311 20.06 -16.00 -4.42
C VAL A 311 18.92 -15.33 -3.66
N ALA A 312 17.71 -15.82 -3.90
CA ALA A 312 16.52 -15.50 -3.11
C ALA A 312 15.73 -16.77 -2.84
N PHE A 313 14.97 -16.79 -1.76
CA PHE A 313 14.06 -17.88 -1.42
C PHE A 313 12.62 -17.40 -1.52
N PHE A 314 11.79 -18.14 -2.24
CA PHE A 314 10.33 -18.04 -2.12
C PHE A 314 9.84 -19.11 -1.16
N TYR A 315 8.95 -18.76 -0.25
CA TYR A 315 8.23 -19.76 0.53
C TYR A 315 6.74 -19.61 0.26
N TRP A 316 6.20 -20.57 -0.49
CA TRP A 316 4.81 -20.62 -0.92
C TRP A 316 3.96 -21.31 0.14
N LEU A 317 2.82 -20.70 0.48
CA LEU A 317 1.91 -21.13 1.53
C LEU A 317 0.55 -21.45 0.92
N GLY A 318 0.17 -22.73 0.96
CA GLY A 318 -1.14 -23.18 0.48
C GLY A 318 -2.30 -22.64 1.31
N ALA A 319 -3.46 -22.47 0.68
CA ALA A 319 -4.64 -21.87 1.31
C ALA A 319 -5.18 -22.65 2.53
N LYS A 320 -4.99 -23.98 2.57
CA LYS A 320 -5.43 -24.86 3.66
C LYS A 320 -4.36 -25.12 4.71
N THR A 321 -3.21 -24.44 4.62
CA THR A 321 -2.14 -24.56 5.63
C THR A 321 -2.51 -23.82 6.92
N SER A 322 -2.23 -24.45 8.06
CA SER A 322 -2.43 -23.84 9.38
C SER A 322 -1.37 -22.77 9.70
N SER A 323 -1.69 -21.82 10.57
CA SER A 323 -0.72 -20.84 11.07
C SER A 323 0.53 -21.48 11.69
N LYS A 324 0.38 -22.67 12.31
CA LYS A 324 1.51 -23.46 12.82
C LYS A 324 2.44 -23.90 11.68
N GLN A 325 1.89 -24.51 10.63
CA GLN A 325 2.68 -24.95 9.46
C GLN A 325 3.37 -23.78 8.76
N GLN A 326 2.67 -22.66 8.58
CA GLN A 326 3.24 -21.45 7.96
C GLN A 326 4.41 -20.89 8.78
N GLY A 327 4.25 -20.81 10.12
CA GLY A 327 5.31 -20.36 11.02
C GLY A 327 6.51 -21.32 11.04
N LEU A 328 6.24 -22.62 11.00
CA LEU A 328 7.28 -23.66 10.97
C LEU A 328 8.07 -23.63 9.66
N CYS A 329 7.41 -23.50 8.51
CA CYS A 329 8.06 -23.35 7.21
C CYS A 329 9.05 -22.16 7.21
N ALA A 330 8.60 -20.99 7.67
CA ALA A 330 9.44 -19.80 7.76
C ALA A 330 10.63 -19.98 8.72
N LEU A 331 10.40 -20.64 9.87
CA LEU A 331 11.44 -20.94 10.85
C LEU A 331 12.50 -21.89 10.27
N ARG A 332 12.07 -22.97 9.60
CA ARG A 332 12.97 -23.96 9.00
C ARG A 332 13.78 -23.38 7.85
N LEU A 333 13.16 -22.53 7.03
CA LEU A 333 13.88 -21.78 6.00
C LEU A 333 14.98 -20.90 6.63
N SER A 334 14.66 -20.18 7.71
CA SER A 334 15.64 -19.36 8.43
C SER A 334 16.82 -20.17 9.00
N HIS A 335 16.57 -21.38 9.50
CA HIS A 335 17.63 -22.27 10.00
C HIS A 335 18.48 -22.87 8.88
N MET A 336 17.86 -23.20 7.75
CA MET A 336 18.53 -23.76 6.58
C MET A 336 19.43 -22.72 5.91
N ASP A 337 18.97 -21.48 5.79
CA ASP A 337 19.69 -20.40 5.12
C ASP A 337 20.67 -19.67 6.05
N LYS A 338 21.85 -20.26 6.24
CA LYS A 338 22.92 -19.70 7.07
C LYS A 338 23.47 -18.37 6.56
N GLU A 339 23.35 -18.12 5.26
CA GLU A 339 23.87 -16.94 4.57
C GLU A 339 22.91 -15.74 4.62
N LYS A 340 21.69 -15.94 5.15
CA LYS A 340 20.67 -14.89 5.35
C LYS A 340 20.32 -14.15 4.05
N HIS A 341 20.08 -14.92 3.00
CA HIS A 341 19.52 -14.43 1.76
C HIS A 341 18.09 -13.88 1.95
N LEU A 342 17.56 -13.29 0.89
CA LEU A 342 16.22 -12.72 0.90
C LEU A 342 15.16 -13.83 0.94
N HIS A 343 14.25 -13.78 1.92
CA HIS A 343 13.09 -14.68 2.01
C HIS A 343 11.81 -13.96 1.63
N ILE A 344 11.04 -14.55 0.71
CA ILE A 344 9.89 -13.94 0.08
C ILE A 344 8.66 -14.81 0.36
N ARG A 345 7.73 -14.27 1.15
CA ARG A 345 6.44 -14.93 1.39
C ARG A 345 5.60 -14.91 0.12
N VAL A 346 5.10 -16.06 -0.29
CA VAL A 346 4.13 -16.19 -1.36
C VAL A 346 2.91 -16.91 -0.80
N ALA A 347 1.76 -16.26 -0.77
CA ALA A 347 0.52 -16.91 -0.37
C ALA A 347 -0.23 -17.36 -1.62
N HIS A 348 -0.96 -18.47 -1.52
CA HIS A 348 -1.87 -18.91 -2.59
C HIS A 348 -2.78 -17.75 -3.04
N LEU A 349 -2.89 -17.55 -4.36
CA LEU A 349 -3.62 -16.46 -5.06
C LEU A 349 -2.95 -15.09 -5.00
N PHE A 350 -1.78 -14.99 -4.37
CA PHE A 350 -0.97 -13.77 -4.28
C PHE A 350 0.44 -14.00 -4.87
N GLU A 351 0.56 -14.91 -5.84
CA GLU A 351 1.81 -15.22 -6.51
C GLU A 351 2.31 -14.02 -7.34
N PRO A 352 3.55 -13.52 -7.10
CA PRO A 352 4.07 -12.44 -7.90
C PRO A 352 4.40 -12.89 -9.33
N PRO A 353 4.35 -11.98 -10.32
CA PRO A 353 4.69 -12.27 -11.72
C PRO A 353 6.04 -12.98 -11.88
N LEU A 354 7.06 -12.51 -11.14
CA LEU A 354 8.40 -13.09 -11.21
C LEU A 354 8.45 -14.54 -10.69
N PHE A 355 7.71 -14.85 -9.63
CA PHE A 355 7.58 -16.22 -9.14
C PHE A 355 6.88 -17.10 -10.19
N LEU A 356 5.77 -16.63 -10.75
CA LEU A 356 5.03 -17.37 -11.80
C LEU A 356 5.91 -17.63 -13.03
N SER A 357 6.77 -16.66 -13.41
CA SER A 357 7.67 -16.79 -14.54
C SER A 357 8.69 -17.93 -14.41
N LEU A 358 9.00 -18.39 -13.19
CA LEU A 358 9.91 -19.52 -12.95
C LEU A 358 9.35 -20.84 -13.52
N PHE A 359 8.04 -20.92 -13.69
CA PHE A 359 7.33 -22.11 -14.15
C PHE A 359 6.97 -22.07 -15.64
N ASN A 360 7.35 -20.99 -16.36
CA ASN A 360 7.08 -20.81 -17.79
C ASN A 360 5.62 -21.10 -18.17
N GLY A 361 4.68 -20.58 -17.39
CA GLY A 361 3.25 -20.74 -17.60
C GLY A 361 2.65 -22.07 -17.16
N LYS A 362 3.41 -22.91 -16.45
CA LYS A 362 2.98 -24.26 -16.03
C LYS A 362 2.68 -24.36 -14.53
N PHE A 363 2.53 -23.23 -13.83
CA PHE A 363 2.24 -23.23 -12.40
C PHE A 363 0.82 -23.73 -12.14
N ILE A 364 0.66 -24.83 -11.41
CA ILE A 364 -0.62 -25.48 -11.16
C ILE A 364 -0.79 -25.66 -9.65
N VAL A 365 -1.96 -25.32 -9.13
CA VAL A 365 -2.34 -25.57 -7.74
C VAL A 365 -3.45 -26.61 -7.67
N TRP A 366 -3.22 -27.69 -6.93
CA TRP A 366 -4.16 -28.77 -6.67
C TRP A 366 -4.78 -28.64 -5.29
N TRP A 367 -6.04 -29.06 -5.21
CA TRP A 367 -6.70 -29.30 -3.93
C TRP A 367 -6.42 -30.72 -3.46
N VAL A 368 -6.16 -30.85 -2.16
CA VAL A 368 -6.22 -32.17 -1.51
C VAL A 368 -7.66 -32.66 -1.46
N HIS A 369 -7.85 -33.89 -1.94
CA HIS A 369 -9.11 -34.62 -1.88
C HIS A 369 -8.92 -35.91 -1.10
N SER A 370 -9.93 -36.30 -0.32
CA SER A 370 -9.92 -37.57 0.44
C SER A 370 -9.96 -38.80 -0.47
N ALA A 371 -10.47 -38.65 -1.70
CA ALA A 371 -10.47 -39.67 -2.73
C ALA A 371 -10.12 -39.04 -4.09
N PRO A 372 -9.47 -39.77 -5.03
CA PRO A 372 -9.14 -39.24 -6.34
C PRO A 372 -10.42 -38.83 -7.09
N PRO A 373 -10.58 -37.55 -7.48
CA PRO A 373 -11.76 -37.12 -8.21
C PRO A 373 -11.77 -37.70 -9.63
N SER A 374 -12.96 -38.07 -10.12
CA SER A 374 -13.15 -38.55 -11.51
C SER A 374 -12.90 -37.46 -12.56
N SER A 375 -13.04 -36.19 -12.18
CA SER A 375 -12.68 -35.04 -12.97
C SER A 375 -12.26 -33.87 -12.08
N ARG A 376 -11.25 -33.10 -12.53
CA ARG A 376 -10.80 -31.87 -11.87
C ARG A 376 -11.10 -30.66 -12.75
N MET A 377 -11.53 -29.58 -12.13
CA MET A 377 -11.78 -28.30 -12.79
C MET A 377 -10.72 -27.30 -12.36
N PHE A 378 -10.22 -26.50 -13.29
CA PHE A 378 -9.26 -25.44 -13.01
C PHE A 378 -9.74 -24.13 -13.60
N VAL A 379 -9.50 -23.04 -12.90
CA VAL A 379 -9.53 -21.69 -13.47
C VAL A 379 -8.13 -21.30 -13.91
N VAL A 380 -8.00 -20.85 -15.16
CA VAL A 380 -6.74 -20.38 -15.73
C VAL A 380 -6.67 -18.87 -15.57
N GLY A 381 -5.55 -18.41 -15.02
CA GLY A 381 -5.22 -17.00 -14.90
C GLY A 381 -3.79 -16.72 -15.37
N GLY A 382 -3.41 -15.46 -15.26
CA GLY A 382 -2.07 -15.02 -15.61
C GLY A 382 -2.06 -13.82 -16.54
N CYS A 383 -0.96 -13.08 -16.44
CA CYS A 383 -0.76 -11.83 -17.15
C CYS A 383 0.28 -11.93 -18.26
N SER A 384 0.83 -13.12 -18.53
CA SER A 384 1.62 -13.50 -19.71
C SER A 384 1.69 -15.01 -19.88
N PRO A 385 2.01 -15.53 -21.09
CA PRO A 385 2.25 -16.96 -21.26
C PRO A 385 3.33 -17.51 -20.31
N ALA A 386 4.29 -16.67 -19.89
CA ALA A 386 5.29 -17.05 -18.90
C ALA A 386 4.74 -17.03 -17.45
N GLU A 387 3.76 -16.16 -17.18
CA GLU A 387 3.16 -15.93 -15.85
C GLU A 387 1.79 -16.60 -15.70
N SER A 388 1.53 -17.62 -16.50
CA SER A 388 0.24 -18.33 -16.47
C SER A 388 0.18 -19.32 -15.33
N TYR A 389 -1.02 -19.45 -14.77
CA TYR A 389 -1.31 -20.39 -13.71
C TYR A 389 -2.67 -21.05 -13.87
N ALA A 390 -2.84 -22.22 -13.26
CA ALA A 390 -4.11 -22.92 -13.16
C ALA A 390 -4.38 -23.30 -11.70
N ASN A 391 -5.47 -22.78 -11.13
CA ASN A 391 -5.89 -23.11 -9.77
C ASN A 391 -7.10 -24.03 -9.83
N GLU A 392 -7.05 -25.14 -9.09
CA GLU A 392 -8.19 -26.05 -8.97
C GLU A 392 -9.38 -25.33 -8.34
N ILE A 393 -10.58 -25.61 -8.84
CA ILE A 393 -11.85 -25.08 -8.34
C ILE A 393 -12.85 -26.23 -8.14
N GLY A 394 -13.90 -25.99 -7.35
CA GLY A 394 -14.93 -26.98 -7.11
C GLY A 394 -15.68 -27.34 -8.40
N ALA A 395 -15.95 -28.63 -8.62
CA ALA A 395 -16.63 -29.10 -9.83
C ALA A 395 -18.05 -28.51 -10.01
N GLY A 396 -18.72 -28.11 -8.92
CA GLY A 396 -20.02 -27.44 -8.94
C GLY A 396 -19.96 -25.91 -8.83
N SER A 397 -18.76 -25.32 -8.79
CA SER A 397 -18.60 -23.87 -8.68
C SER A 397 -19.09 -23.19 -9.97
N PRO A 398 -19.91 -22.13 -9.87
CA PRO A 398 -20.40 -21.44 -11.06
C PRO A 398 -19.25 -20.82 -11.85
N MET A 399 -19.26 -20.97 -13.16
CA MET A 399 -18.21 -20.41 -14.03
C MET A 399 -18.49 -18.93 -14.35
N ARG A 400 -17.43 -18.15 -14.53
CA ARG A 400 -17.50 -16.71 -14.81
C ARG A 400 -17.39 -16.48 -16.31
N SER A 401 -18.24 -15.60 -16.83
CA SER A 401 -18.33 -15.26 -18.25
C SER A 401 -17.04 -14.67 -18.87
N HIS A 402 -16.02 -14.36 -18.08
CA HIS A 402 -14.74 -13.80 -18.56
C HIS A 402 -13.54 -14.62 -18.07
N GLY A 403 -13.79 -15.78 -17.45
CA GLY A 403 -12.77 -16.72 -17.03
C GLY A 403 -12.52 -17.79 -18.10
N VAL A 404 -11.39 -18.47 -17.98
CA VAL A 404 -11.06 -19.66 -18.79
C VAL A 404 -10.93 -20.86 -17.87
N TYR A 405 -11.48 -22.00 -18.29
CA TYR A 405 -11.58 -23.18 -17.46
C TYR A 405 -11.01 -24.42 -18.15
N LEU A 406 -10.32 -25.25 -17.38
CA LEU A 406 -9.83 -26.56 -17.82
C LEU A 406 -10.54 -27.64 -17.03
N ARG A 407 -11.09 -28.63 -17.73
CA ARG A 407 -11.66 -29.85 -17.16
C ARG A 407 -10.74 -31.01 -17.52
N LEU A 408 -10.10 -31.60 -16.52
CA LEU A 408 -9.27 -32.79 -16.67
C LEU A 408 -10.10 -34.02 -16.30
N SER A 409 -10.11 -35.03 -17.17
CA SER A 409 -10.69 -36.36 -16.94
C SER A 409 -9.62 -37.42 -17.23
N ALA A 410 -9.83 -38.67 -16.79
CA ALA A 410 -8.83 -39.74 -16.90
C ALA A 410 -8.26 -39.93 -18.32
N ASP A 411 -9.08 -39.75 -19.36
CA ASP A 411 -8.71 -40.01 -20.75
C ASP A 411 -8.70 -38.77 -21.67
N SER A 412 -9.08 -37.60 -21.15
CA SER A 412 -9.19 -36.39 -21.99
C SER A 412 -9.03 -35.09 -21.21
N VAL A 413 -8.53 -34.07 -21.90
CA VAL A 413 -8.50 -32.69 -21.41
C VAL A 413 -9.51 -31.88 -22.21
N ILE A 414 -10.57 -31.43 -21.54
CA ILE A 414 -11.59 -30.57 -22.15
C ILE A 414 -11.28 -29.13 -21.75
N VAL A 415 -11.11 -28.27 -22.74
CA VAL A 415 -10.89 -26.83 -22.53
C VAL A 415 -12.23 -26.13 -22.72
N THR A 416 -12.80 -25.60 -21.64
CA THR A 416 -14.08 -24.90 -21.70
C THR A 416 -13.83 -23.40 -21.78
N LEU A 417 -14.25 -22.79 -22.87
CA LEU A 417 -14.08 -21.37 -23.15
C LEU A 417 -15.44 -20.68 -23.18
N TYR A 418 -15.53 -19.51 -22.56
CA TYR A 418 -16.70 -18.65 -22.69
C TYR A 418 -16.43 -17.56 -23.71
N PHE A 419 -17.35 -17.36 -24.66
CA PHE A 419 -17.27 -16.26 -25.62
C PHE A 419 -18.63 -15.59 -25.79
N MET A 420 -18.83 -14.46 -25.11
CA MET A 420 -19.91 -13.55 -25.47
C MET A 420 -19.38 -12.49 -26.43
N PHE A 421 -20.09 -12.31 -27.55
CA PHE A 421 -19.82 -11.25 -28.51
C PHE A 421 -19.92 -9.87 -27.82
N ARG A 422 -18.79 -9.31 -27.36
CA ARG A 422 -18.38 -7.90 -27.59
C ARG A 422 -17.11 -7.41 -26.84
N LEU A 423 -16.51 -8.12 -25.89
CA LEU A 423 -15.28 -7.68 -25.20
C LEU A 423 -14.54 -8.92 -24.63
N THR A 424 -13.25 -9.22 -24.84
CA THR A 424 -12.19 -8.73 -25.74
C THR A 424 -11.49 -9.95 -26.39
N TYR A 425 -11.36 -9.96 -27.72
CA TYR A 425 -10.60 -10.99 -28.45
C TYR A 425 -9.14 -11.13 -27.95
N GLY A 426 -8.60 -10.07 -27.33
CA GLY A 426 -7.28 -10.02 -26.71
C GLY A 426 -7.14 -10.90 -25.46
N GLU A 427 -8.05 -10.82 -24.48
CA GLU A 427 -8.04 -11.69 -23.29
C GLU A 427 -8.20 -13.16 -23.68
N TRP A 428 -9.07 -13.44 -24.66
CA TRP A 428 -9.31 -14.78 -25.19
C TRP A 428 -8.08 -15.38 -25.89
N THR A 429 -7.51 -14.67 -26.88
CA THR A 429 -6.29 -15.11 -27.58
C THR A 429 -5.12 -15.28 -26.62
N TYR A 430 -5.07 -14.49 -25.56
CA TYR A 430 -4.05 -14.56 -24.53
C TYR A 430 -4.17 -15.79 -23.66
N SER A 431 -5.32 -16.00 -23.02
CA SER A 431 -5.57 -17.17 -22.18
C SER A 431 -5.46 -18.48 -22.96
N CYS A 432 -5.80 -18.50 -24.25
CA CYS A 432 -5.57 -19.66 -25.12
C CYS A 432 -4.07 -19.92 -25.38
N ARG A 433 -3.21 -18.89 -25.46
CA ARG A 433 -1.74 -19.06 -25.60
C ARG A 433 -1.08 -19.57 -24.32
N CYS A 434 -1.71 -19.31 -23.17
CA CYS A 434 -1.26 -19.73 -21.86
C CYS A 434 -1.47 -21.24 -21.61
N ILE A 435 -2.41 -21.86 -22.32
CA ILE A 435 -2.81 -23.26 -22.14
C ILE A 435 -2.02 -24.12 -23.14
N GLN A 436 -0.80 -24.51 -22.77
CA GLN A 436 -0.04 -25.53 -23.51
C GLN A 436 -0.44 -26.94 -23.06
N VAL A 437 -1.63 -27.40 -23.45
CA VAL A 437 -2.05 -28.79 -23.17
C VAL A 437 -1.48 -29.74 -24.23
N GLN A 438 -0.66 -30.70 -23.80
CA GLN A 438 -0.20 -31.81 -24.65
C GLN A 438 -1.21 -32.96 -24.53
N GLY A 439 -2.09 -33.14 -25.53
CA GLY A 439 -3.11 -34.21 -25.54
C GLY A 439 -4.26 -33.95 -26.53
N SER A 440 -5.19 -34.90 -26.65
CA SER A 440 -6.45 -34.70 -27.39
C SER A 440 -7.30 -33.66 -26.66
N SER A 441 -7.33 -32.44 -27.18
CA SER A 441 -8.08 -31.32 -26.61
C SER A 441 -9.35 -31.07 -27.42
N SER A 442 -10.46 -30.90 -26.72
CA SER A 442 -11.72 -30.43 -27.30
C SER A 442 -12.08 -29.09 -26.68
N SER A 443 -12.39 -28.09 -27.52
CA SER A 443 -12.87 -26.78 -27.07
C SER A 443 -14.39 -26.72 -27.12
N THR A 444 -15.04 -26.34 -26.01
CA THR A 444 -16.49 -26.10 -25.96
C THR A 444 -16.78 -24.63 -25.65
N ILE A 445 -17.90 -24.12 -26.17
CA ILE A 445 -18.36 -22.73 -25.93
C ILE A 445 -19.55 -22.77 -24.96
N GLU A 446 -19.77 -21.68 -24.21
CA GLU A 446 -20.98 -21.50 -23.40
C GLU A 446 -22.26 -21.90 -24.18
N GLY A 447 -23.09 -22.74 -23.56
CA GLY A 447 -24.34 -23.23 -24.14
C GLY A 447 -24.27 -24.67 -24.67
N ASP A 448 -23.06 -25.18 -24.96
CA ASP A 448 -22.86 -26.59 -25.32
C ASP A 448 -23.06 -27.52 -24.10
N ASP A 449 -22.63 -27.05 -22.91
CA ASP A 449 -22.79 -27.74 -21.64
C ASP A 449 -23.92 -27.09 -20.81
N LYS A 450 -25.15 -27.62 -20.95
CA LYS A 450 -26.33 -27.18 -20.19
C LYS A 450 -26.28 -27.52 -18.69
N GLN A 451 -25.31 -28.32 -18.24
CA GLN A 451 -25.21 -28.73 -16.83
C GLN A 451 -24.45 -27.70 -15.98
N SER A 452 -23.69 -26.81 -16.61
CA SER A 452 -22.83 -25.86 -15.93
C SER A 452 -23.51 -24.50 -15.72
N LYS A 453 -23.54 -24.00 -14.47
CA LYS A 453 -24.04 -22.65 -14.15
C LYS A 453 -23.00 -21.59 -14.54
N TRP A 454 -23.40 -20.61 -15.34
CA TRP A 454 -22.58 -19.46 -15.72
C TRP A 454 -23.11 -18.18 -15.08
N ILE A 455 -22.19 -17.32 -14.65
CA ILE A 455 -22.51 -16.00 -14.08
C ILE A 455 -21.85 -14.91 -14.91
N LEU A 456 -22.65 -13.92 -15.30
CA LEU A 456 -22.25 -12.79 -16.12
C LEU A 456 -21.72 -11.62 -15.27
N ALA A 457 -20.50 -11.17 -15.56
CA ALA A 457 -19.96 -9.92 -15.01
C ALA A 457 -20.54 -8.69 -15.72
N ALA A 458 -21.81 -8.36 -15.44
CA ALA A 458 -22.51 -7.28 -16.12
C ALA A 458 -21.81 -5.92 -15.95
N GLY A 459 -21.69 -5.19 -17.07
CA GLY A 459 -21.03 -3.88 -17.10
C GLY A 459 -19.50 -3.92 -17.10
N ARG A 460 -18.87 -5.11 -17.05
CA ARG A 460 -17.42 -5.25 -17.16
C ARG A 460 -16.96 -4.93 -18.59
N THR A 461 -16.12 -3.92 -18.74
CA THR A 461 -15.50 -3.53 -20.02
C THR A 461 -13.97 -3.49 -19.98
N ARG A 462 -13.38 -3.68 -18.80
CA ARG A 462 -11.93 -3.76 -18.57
C ARG A 462 -11.62 -4.57 -17.30
N THR A 463 -10.34 -4.84 -17.06
CA THR A 463 -9.89 -5.38 -15.77
C THR A 463 -10.33 -4.48 -14.60
N PRO A 464 -11.03 -5.05 -13.59
CA PRO A 464 -11.48 -4.33 -12.41
C PRO A 464 -10.34 -3.61 -11.68
N ARG A 465 -10.62 -2.40 -11.25
CA ARG A 465 -9.75 -1.64 -10.34
C ARG A 465 -10.46 -1.44 -9.02
N LEU A 466 -9.78 -1.74 -7.93
CA LEU A 466 -10.33 -1.68 -6.59
C LEU A 466 -9.73 -0.48 -5.85
N PHE A 467 -10.55 0.33 -5.19
CA PHE A 467 -10.08 1.45 -4.36
C PHE A 467 -10.70 1.34 -2.98
N ARG A 468 -9.87 1.14 -1.96
CA ARG A 468 -10.30 1.16 -0.56
C ARG A 468 -10.49 2.59 -0.10
N ILE A 469 -11.68 2.89 0.37
CA ILE A 469 -12.01 4.11 1.09
C ILE A 469 -11.94 3.79 2.58
N PHE A 470 -11.11 4.52 3.31
CA PHE A 470 -11.01 4.41 4.75
C PHE A 470 -10.89 5.81 5.35
N GLU A 471 -11.80 6.15 6.26
CA GLU A 471 -11.92 7.49 6.85
C GLU A 471 -11.98 8.61 5.78
N PHE A 472 -10.90 9.38 5.62
CA PHE A 472 -10.79 10.50 4.67
C PHE A 472 -9.87 10.19 3.50
N GLU A 473 -9.56 8.92 3.28
CA GLU A 473 -8.60 8.47 2.29
C GLU A 473 -9.16 7.46 1.31
N ALA A 474 -8.59 7.47 0.11
CA ALA A 474 -8.86 6.47 -0.93
C ALA A 474 -7.53 5.97 -1.50
N ALA A 475 -7.30 4.65 -1.45
CA ALA A 475 -6.09 4.02 -1.98
C ALA A 475 -6.47 2.86 -2.91
N GLU A 476 -5.77 2.75 -4.05
CA GLU A 476 -5.95 1.60 -4.94
C GLU A 476 -5.46 0.32 -4.26
N VAL A 477 -6.32 -0.70 -4.24
CA VAL A 477 -6.00 -2.05 -3.81
C VAL A 477 -5.32 -2.74 -4.99
N LEU A 478 -4.00 -2.62 -5.04
CA LEU A 478 -3.19 -3.17 -6.11
C LEU A 478 -2.97 -4.66 -5.88
N SER A 479 -3.28 -5.44 -6.90
CA SER A 479 -2.87 -6.84 -6.98
C SER A 479 -1.48 -6.97 -7.54
N ALA A 480 -0.71 -7.92 -7.00
CA ALA A 480 0.58 -8.31 -7.56
C ALA A 480 0.45 -8.77 -9.02
N GLN A 481 -0.73 -9.26 -9.41
CA GLN A 481 -1.05 -9.78 -10.74
C GLN A 481 -1.89 -8.81 -11.57
N TYR A 482 -1.90 -7.50 -11.24
CA TYR A 482 -2.66 -6.56 -12.05
C TYR A 482 -2.07 -6.41 -13.46
N HIS A 483 -2.93 -6.52 -14.46
CA HIS A 483 -2.63 -6.18 -15.85
C HIS A 483 -3.93 -5.77 -16.55
N GLN A 484 -3.83 -5.04 -17.67
CA GLN A 484 -5.00 -4.51 -18.40
C GLN A 484 -5.96 -5.56 -18.94
N VAL A 485 -5.50 -6.81 -19.05
CA VAL A 485 -6.26 -7.97 -19.54
C VAL A 485 -6.34 -9.09 -18.50
N CYS A 486 -6.16 -8.77 -17.21
CA CYS A 486 -6.27 -9.76 -16.13
C CYS A 486 -7.75 -10.09 -15.87
N PRO A 487 -8.17 -11.36 -15.94
CA PRO A 487 -9.56 -11.73 -15.70
C PRO A 487 -9.94 -11.49 -14.23
N PHE A 488 -9.10 -11.93 -13.30
CA PHE A 488 -9.34 -11.86 -11.86
C PHE A 488 -8.22 -11.08 -11.18
N PRO A 489 -8.30 -9.73 -11.15
CA PRO A 489 -7.24 -8.94 -10.55
C PRO A 489 -7.24 -9.06 -9.02
N ALA A 490 -8.32 -9.45 -8.36
CA ALA A 490 -8.35 -9.50 -6.89
C ALA A 490 -9.12 -10.73 -6.38
N THR A 491 -8.83 -11.12 -5.14
CA THR A 491 -9.57 -12.14 -4.40
C THR A 491 -10.62 -11.50 -3.48
N GLN A 492 -11.57 -12.29 -2.98
CA GLN A 492 -12.60 -11.81 -2.04
C GLN A 492 -11.99 -11.14 -0.79
N PHE A 493 -10.78 -11.54 -0.36
CA PHE A 493 -10.06 -10.93 0.76
C PHE A 493 -9.68 -9.46 0.56
N ALA A 494 -9.72 -8.96 -0.69
CA ALA A 494 -9.53 -7.54 -0.98
C ALA A 494 -10.71 -6.67 -0.50
N LEU A 495 -11.86 -7.28 -0.19
CA LEU A 495 -13.07 -6.60 0.26
C LEU A 495 -13.01 -6.33 1.77
N VAL A 496 -12.58 -5.11 2.11
CA VAL A 496 -12.48 -4.60 3.49
C VAL A 496 -12.99 -3.16 3.56
N ASP A 497 -13.58 -2.77 4.69
CA ASP A 497 -14.20 -1.45 4.88
C ASP A 497 -15.17 -1.08 3.75
N THR A 498 -14.90 -0.04 2.97
CA THR A 498 -15.62 0.33 1.76
C THR A 498 -14.67 0.27 0.56
N ILE A 499 -15.02 -0.52 -0.46
CA ILE A 499 -14.25 -0.66 -1.70
C ILE A 499 -15.07 -0.15 -2.89
N LEU A 500 -14.47 0.75 -3.67
CA LEU A 500 -14.95 1.05 -5.02
C LEU A 500 -14.38 0.02 -6.00
N VAL A 501 -15.24 -0.71 -6.70
CA VAL A 501 -14.82 -1.67 -7.74
C VAL A 501 -15.27 -1.13 -9.10
N ASP A 502 -14.30 -0.60 -9.84
CA ASP A 502 -14.49 -0.02 -11.15
C ASP A 502 -14.23 -1.06 -12.24
N VAL A 503 -15.30 -1.49 -12.91
CA VAL A 503 -15.24 -2.48 -13.98
C VAL A 503 -15.32 -1.85 -15.38
N GLY A 504 -15.25 -0.51 -15.46
CA GLY A 504 -15.31 0.28 -16.70
C GLY A 504 -16.71 0.74 -17.08
N GLY A 505 -17.66 -0.17 -17.32
CA GLY A 505 -19.04 0.16 -17.69
C GLY A 505 -20.02 0.26 -16.50
N ARG A 506 -19.55 -0.04 -15.29
CA ARG A 506 -20.30 0.06 -14.03
C ARG A 506 -19.32 0.31 -12.88
N LEU A 507 -19.78 0.97 -11.82
CA LEU A 507 -19.06 1.11 -10.56
C LEU A 507 -19.83 0.42 -9.45
N TRP A 508 -19.15 -0.42 -8.68
CA TRP A 508 -19.70 -1.00 -7.47
C TRP A 508 -19.11 -0.30 -6.25
N VAL A 509 -19.95 0.06 -5.29
CA VAL A 509 -19.54 0.55 -3.97
C VAL A 509 -19.86 -0.55 -2.97
N TRP A 510 -18.90 -1.43 -2.73
CA TRP A 510 -19.06 -2.51 -1.76
C TRP A 510 -18.66 -2.02 -0.38
N SER A 511 -19.41 -2.38 0.66
CA SER A 511 -19.10 -1.96 2.03
C SER A 511 -19.39 -3.06 3.05
N GLU A 512 -18.45 -3.29 3.97
CA GLU A 512 -18.56 -4.22 5.09
C GLU A 512 -19.58 -3.75 6.13
N GLN A 513 -19.80 -2.45 6.23
CA GLN A 513 -20.82 -1.83 7.07
C GLN A 513 -21.60 -0.80 6.25
N THR A 514 -22.48 -0.04 6.88
CA THR A 514 -23.18 1.05 6.22
C THR A 514 -22.17 2.04 5.64
N PRO A 515 -22.11 2.24 4.31
CA PRO A 515 -21.15 3.18 3.73
C PRO A 515 -21.45 4.59 4.25
N THR A 516 -20.41 5.40 4.49
CA THR A 516 -20.59 6.78 4.94
C THR A 516 -21.03 7.68 3.80
N THR A 517 -21.74 8.79 4.10
CA THR A 517 -22.05 9.83 3.09
C THR A 517 -20.78 10.36 2.40
N PHE A 518 -19.64 10.41 3.11
CA PHE A 518 -18.35 10.75 2.52
C PHE A 518 -17.94 9.75 1.42
N ALA A 519 -17.96 8.45 1.71
CA ALA A 519 -17.60 7.43 0.71
C ALA A 519 -18.51 7.48 -0.52
N LEU A 520 -19.82 7.74 -0.32
CA LEU A 520 -20.76 7.92 -1.42
C LEU A 520 -20.44 9.15 -2.29
N ARG A 521 -20.10 10.29 -1.66
CA ARG A 521 -19.67 11.50 -2.39
C ARG A 521 -18.37 11.27 -3.16
N VAL A 522 -17.43 10.52 -2.59
CA VAL A 522 -16.19 10.12 -3.27
C VAL A 522 -16.53 9.25 -4.49
N ALA A 523 -17.45 8.29 -4.37
CA ALA A 523 -17.91 7.47 -5.48
C ALA A 523 -18.60 8.29 -6.59
N GLU A 524 -19.45 9.26 -6.21
CA GLU A 524 -20.11 10.16 -7.16
C GLU A 524 -19.09 11.01 -7.92
N LEU A 525 -18.13 11.61 -7.21
CA LEU A 525 -17.06 12.39 -7.83
C LEU A 525 -16.17 11.54 -8.72
N TYR A 526 -15.84 10.30 -8.30
CA TYR A 526 -15.06 9.36 -9.08
C TYR A 526 -15.73 8.99 -10.42
N TRP A 527 -17.08 8.98 -10.43
CA TRP A 527 -17.89 8.58 -11.57
C TRP A 527 -18.51 9.76 -12.36
N LYS A 528 -18.22 11.01 -11.99
CA LYS A 528 -18.94 12.22 -12.42
C LYS A 528 -19.08 12.41 -13.93
N ASP A 529 -18.13 11.92 -14.72
CA ASP A 529 -18.11 12.08 -16.19
C ASP A 529 -18.11 10.73 -16.94
N ARG A 530 -18.54 9.66 -16.27
CA ARG A 530 -18.52 8.30 -16.82
C ARG A 530 -19.92 7.79 -17.12
N THR A 531 -20.01 6.97 -18.15
CA THR A 531 -21.24 6.27 -18.52
C THR A 531 -21.35 4.97 -17.75
N GLY A 532 -22.53 4.67 -17.20
CA GLY A 532 -22.79 3.44 -16.47
C GLY A 532 -23.39 3.68 -15.11
N GLU A 533 -23.98 2.63 -14.54
CA GLU A 533 -24.63 2.68 -13.24
C GLU A 533 -23.61 2.62 -12.11
N VAL A 534 -23.99 3.21 -10.96
CA VAL A 534 -23.25 3.06 -9.71
C VAL A 534 -24.15 2.39 -8.69
N THR A 535 -23.76 1.21 -8.22
CA THR A 535 -24.57 0.40 -7.32
C THR A 535 -23.84 0.20 -5.99
N VAL A 536 -24.53 0.52 -4.91
CA VAL A 536 -24.04 0.37 -3.53
C VAL A 536 -24.50 -0.98 -3.00
N ILE A 537 -23.57 -1.77 -2.49
CA ILE A 537 -23.78 -3.13 -2.01
C ILE A 537 -23.25 -3.24 -0.58
N GLY A 538 -24.06 -3.81 0.30
CA GLY A 538 -23.62 -4.27 1.61
C GLY A 538 -23.09 -5.70 1.56
N LYS A 539 -22.10 -6.01 2.41
CA LYS A 539 -21.61 -7.37 2.64
C LYS A 539 -22.79 -8.34 2.89
N GLY A 540 -22.77 -9.50 2.26
CA GLY A 540 -23.85 -10.50 2.34
C GLY A 540 -25.06 -10.25 1.43
N LYS A 541 -25.08 -9.17 0.65
CA LYS A 541 -26.10 -8.89 -0.38
C LYS A 541 -25.49 -8.65 -1.75
N GLU A 542 -24.34 -9.26 -2.01
CA GLU A 542 -23.67 -9.19 -3.29
C GLU A 542 -24.49 -9.89 -4.38
N PRO A 543 -24.89 -9.17 -5.44
CA PRO A 543 -25.60 -9.79 -6.56
C PRO A 543 -24.64 -10.65 -7.39
N GLU A 544 -25.18 -11.61 -8.15
CA GLU A 544 -24.36 -12.55 -8.93
C GLU A 544 -23.38 -11.83 -9.87
N GLU A 545 -23.77 -10.69 -10.45
CA GLU A 545 -22.92 -9.92 -11.36
C GLU A 545 -21.70 -9.30 -10.67
N PHE A 546 -21.78 -9.03 -9.36
CA PHE A 546 -20.64 -8.59 -8.56
C PHE A 546 -19.75 -9.77 -8.18
N VAL A 547 -20.36 -10.86 -7.72
CA VAL A 547 -19.67 -12.12 -7.39
C VAL A 547 -18.87 -12.65 -8.59
N ALA A 548 -19.35 -12.39 -9.81
CA ALA A 548 -18.70 -12.78 -11.04
C ALA A 548 -17.27 -12.24 -11.18
N LEU A 549 -16.96 -11.09 -10.55
CA LEU A 549 -15.66 -10.41 -10.67
C LEU A 549 -14.50 -11.14 -9.96
N PHE A 550 -14.82 -12.16 -9.16
CA PHE A 550 -13.87 -12.94 -8.38
C PHE A 550 -13.85 -14.38 -8.88
N ALA A 551 -12.65 -14.96 -9.00
CA ALA A 551 -12.46 -16.35 -9.44
C ALA A 551 -13.17 -17.34 -8.50
N GLU A 552 -13.03 -17.09 -7.20
CA GLU A 552 -13.65 -17.85 -6.11
C GLU A 552 -14.47 -16.91 -5.24
N TRP A 553 -15.57 -17.42 -4.70
CA TRP A 553 -16.44 -16.69 -3.79
C TRP A 553 -16.95 -17.64 -2.71
N ASN A 554 -16.73 -17.29 -1.46
CA ASN A 554 -17.19 -18.03 -0.30
C ASN A 554 -18.29 -17.24 0.41
N ASP A 555 -19.29 -17.95 0.93
CA ASP A 555 -20.33 -17.31 1.73
C ASP A 555 -19.76 -16.78 3.04
N TRP A 556 -20.29 -15.65 3.50
CA TRP A 556 -19.89 -15.05 4.77
C TRP A 556 -20.40 -15.89 5.96
N PRO A 557 -19.67 -15.95 7.09
CA PRO A 557 -20.10 -16.72 8.27
C PRO A 557 -21.48 -16.31 8.82
N GLU A 558 -22.21 -17.26 9.41
CA GLU A 558 -23.53 -17.02 10.02
C GLU A 558 -23.48 -15.97 11.15
N GLY A 559 -24.51 -15.12 11.25
CA GLY A 559 -24.65 -14.08 12.28
C GLY A 559 -24.40 -12.64 11.78
N TYR A 560 -24.09 -12.46 10.50
CA TYR A 560 -24.07 -11.14 9.88
C TYR A 560 -25.49 -10.75 9.44
N ASP A 561 -26.08 -9.75 10.11
CA ASP A 561 -27.39 -9.20 9.74
C ASP A 561 -27.24 -8.33 8.48
N PRO A 562 -27.82 -8.72 7.34
CA PRO A 562 -27.63 -8.00 6.10
C PRO A 562 -28.29 -6.63 6.16
N GLN A 563 -27.47 -5.58 6.03
CA GLN A 563 -27.97 -4.27 5.66
C GLN A 563 -28.56 -4.29 4.24
N SER A 564 -29.40 -3.28 3.98
CA SER A 564 -30.27 -3.05 2.82
C SER A 564 -29.83 -3.68 1.47
N PRO A 565 -30.78 -4.11 0.61
CA PRO A 565 -30.50 -4.66 -0.73
C PRO A 565 -29.64 -3.71 -1.58
N PRO A 566 -29.00 -4.18 -2.67
CA PRO A 566 -28.24 -3.32 -3.57
C PRO A 566 -29.08 -2.12 -4.03
N ARG A 567 -28.54 -0.90 -3.91
CA ARG A 567 -29.26 0.34 -4.26
C ARG A 567 -28.45 1.22 -5.20
N PRO A 568 -29.11 1.99 -6.09
CA PRO A 568 -28.44 3.02 -6.87
C PRO A 568 -27.81 4.10 -5.97
N LEU A 569 -26.57 4.52 -6.30
CA LEU A 569 -25.85 5.56 -5.56
C LEU A 569 -26.63 6.87 -5.47
N LYS A 570 -27.25 7.29 -6.58
CA LYS A 570 -27.98 8.57 -6.67
C LYS A 570 -29.15 8.64 -5.70
N GLU A 571 -29.90 7.55 -5.59
CA GLU A 571 -31.04 7.46 -4.65
C GLU A 571 -30.56 7.49 -3.20
N LEU A 572 -29.50 6.74 -2.88
CA LEU A 572 -28.92 6.73 -1.53
C LEU A 572 -28.28 8.07 -1.14
N LEU A 573 -27.63 8.77 -2.08
CA LEU A 573 -27.12 10.11 -1.84
C LEU A 573 -28.26 11.11 -1.62
N ALA A 574 -29.30 11.11 -2.46
CA ALA A 574 -30.44 12.00 -2.30
C ALA A 574 -31.10 11.85 -0.92
N GLU A 575 -31.31 10.61 -0.47
CA GLU A 575 -31.84 10.31 0.87
C GLU A 575 -30.93 10.83 1.99
N ARG A 576 -29.61 10.73 1.83
CA ARG A 576 -28.63 11.10 2.86
C ARG A 576 -28.17 12.54 2.83
N THR A 577 -28.50 13.31 1.80
CA THR A 577 -28.18 14.74 1.70
C THR A 577 -29.41 15.64 1.80
N GLN A 578 -30.60 15.06 2.04
CA GLN A 578 -31.79 15.85 2.29
C GLN A 578 -31.71 16.60 3.62
N THR A 579 -32.49 17.67 3.72
CA THR A 579 -32.67 18.40 4.97
C THR A 579 -33.74 17.74 5.84
N PHE A 580 -33.57 17.78 7.16
CA PHE A 580 -34.51 17.23 8.13
C PHE A 580 -34.98 18.31 9.11
N ASP A 581 -36.15 18.08 9.69
CA ASP A 581 -36.68 18.92 10.76
C ASP A 581 -35.77 18.90 11.99
N VAL A 582 -35.72 20.04 12.70
CA VAL A 582 -34.87 20.24 13.89
C VAL A 582 -35.11 19.15 14.96
N GLU A 583 -36.36 18.74 15.16
CA GLU A 583 -36.73 17.72 16.16
C GLU A 583 -36.29 16.31 15.75
N ALA A 584 -36.35 15.98 14.45
CA ALA A 584 -35.82 14.72 13.93
C ALA A 584 -34.31 14.63 14.15
N LEU A 585 -33.58 15.72 13.88
CA LEU A 585 -32.13 15.79 14.10
C LEU A 585 -31.75 15.74 15.59
N ARG A 586 -32.52 16.36 16.47
CA ARG A 586 -32.33 16.28 17.93
C ARG A 586 -32.57 14.87 18.46
N SER A 587 -33.65 14.21 18.03
CA SER A 587 -34.05 12.89 18.53
C SER A 587 -33.19 11.76 17.96
N ARG A 588 -32.67 11.91 16.74
CA ARG A 588 -31.84 10.92 16.00
C ARG A 588 -32.51 9.56 15.77
N LYS A 589 -33.83 9.44 15.99
CA LYS A 589 -34.56 8.17 15.89
C LYS A 589 -35.06 7.86 14.49
N SER A 590 -35.38 8.89 13.70
CA SER A 590 -35.98 8.77 12.36
C SER A 590 -35.00 9.11 11.23
N LEU A 591 -33.70 9.14 11.51
CA LEU A 591 -32.67 9.49 10.53
C LEU A 591 -32.27 8.25 9.72
N PRO A 592 -32.13 8.37 8.39
CA PRO A 592 -31.54 7.34 7.54
C PRO A 592 -30.20 6.80 8.07
N GLU A 593 -29.97 5.50 7.92
CA GLU A 593 -28.71 4.87 8.30
C GLU A 593 -27.54 5.46 7.50
N GLY A 594 -26.38 5.62 8.15
CA GLY A 594 -25.15 6.14 7.53
C GLY A 594 -25.05 7.66 7.45
N ILE A 595 -26.03 8.40 7.98
CA ILE A 595 -25.95 9.85 8.18
C ILE A 595 -24.83 10.19 9.17
N ASP A 596 -24.08 11.24 8.85
CA ASP A 596 -23.04 11.77 9.73
C ASP A 596 -23.66 12.51 10.94
N THR A 597 -23.89 11.76 12.01
CA THR A 597 -24.44 12.27 13.28
C THR A 597 -23.47 13.17 14.05
N LYS A 598 -22.20 13.29 13.63
CA LYS A 598 -21.23 14.22 14.22
C LYS A 598 -21.33 15.63 13.64
N ASN A 599 -22.00 15.78 12.50
CA ASN A 599 -22.18 17.07 11.84
C ASN A 599 -23.63 17.26 11.41
N LEU A 600 -24.54 17.29 12.39
CA LEU A 600 -25.99 17.41 12.15
C LEU A 600 -26.40 18.73 11.48
N LEU A 601 -25.60 19.78 11.62
CA LEU A 601 -25.89 21.10 11.06
C LEU A 601 -26.02 21.10 9.54
N GLN A 602 -25.30 20.22 8.85
CA GLN A 602 -25.33 20.15 7.39
C GLN A 602 -26.67 19.69 6.82
N TYR A 603 -27.56 19.17 7.67
CA TYR A 603 -28.88 18.69 7.27
C TYR A 603 -30.00 19.64 7.70
N LEU A 604 -29.68 20.82 8.21
CA LEU A 604 -30.67 21.86 8.45
C LEU A 604 -30.93 22.63 7.15
N SER A 605 -32.19 23.00 6.93
CA SER A 605 -32.49 24.04 5.94
C SER A 605 -31.91 25.38 6.41
N SER A 606 -31.55 26.27 5.48
CA SER A 606 -31.04 27.60 5.86
C SER A 606 -32.05 28.42 6.66
N THR A 607 -33.35 28.16 6.49
CA THR A 607 -34.44 28.73 7.31
C THR A 607 -34.42 28.19 8.74
N ASP A 608 -34.27 26.88 8.92
CA ASP A 608 -34.21 26.26 10.24
C ASP A 608 -32.92 26.63 10.97
N PHE A 609 -31.81 26.72 10.25
CA PHE A 609 -30.53 27.16 10.81
C PHE A 609 -30.66 28.56 11.42
N ARG A 610 -31.23 29.51 10.67
CA ARG A 610 -31.48 30.88 11.15
C ARG A 610 -32.44 30.89 12.35
N ARG A 611 -33.47 30.04 12.33
CA ARG A 611 -34.42 29.91 13.45
C ARG A 611 -33.76 29.39 14.72
N VAL A 612 -32.83 28.44 14.61
CA VAL A 612 -32.14 27.82 15.76
C VAL A 612 -31.02 28.69 16.32
N PHE A 613 -30.20 29.30 15.46
CA PHE A 613 -28.99 30.03 15.87
C PHE A 613 -29.14 31.56 15.84
N ALA A 614 -30.29 32.08 15.37
CA ALA A 614 -30.54 33.51 15.18
C ALA A 614 -29.48 34.23 14.31
N MET A 615 -28.79 33.49 13.43
CA MET A 615 -27.76 34.00 12.53
C MET A 615 -27.65 33.12 11.28
N SER A 616 -26.90 33.60 10.28
CA SER A 616 -26.62 32.83 9.06
C SER A 616 -25.57 31.73 9.31
N GLU A 617 -25.53 30.71 8.44
CA GLU A 617 -24.48 29.68 8.44
C GLU A 617 -23.08 30.28 8.28
N GLU A 618 -22.95 31.32 7.45
CA GLU A 618 -21.69 32.03 7.22
C GLU A 618 -21.20 32.76 8.47
N ASP A 619 -22.10 33.43 9.19
CA ASP A 619 -21.75 34.15 10.42
C ASP A 619 -21.45 33.19 11.56
N PHE A 620 -22.16 32.06 11.62
CA PHE A 620 -21.85 30.98 12.55
C PHE A 620 -20.45 30.42 12.31
N ALA A 621 -20.05 30.21 11.05
CA ALA A 621 -18.74 29.69 10.68
C ALA A 621 -17.58 30.63 11.08
N LYS A 622 -17.82 31.95 11.13
CA LYS A 622 -16.83 32.95 11.59
C LYS A 622 -16.62 32.95 13.10
N LEU A 623 -17.50 32.31 13.89
CA LEU A 623 -17.36 32.26 15.34
C LEU A 623 -16.17 31.39 15.77
N PRO A 624 -15.52 31.70 16.90
CA PRO A 624 -14.52 30.80 17.49
C PRO A 624 -15.09 29.40 17.77
N ALA A 625 -14.28 28.35 17.61
CA ALA A 625 -14.71 26.95 17.74
C ALA A 625 -15.42 26.64 19.07
N TRP A 626 -14.94 27.19 20.19
CA TRP A 626 -15.57 27.01 21.50
C TRP A 626 -17.01 27.56 21.54
N LYS A 627 -17.28 28.67 20.85
CA LYS A 627 -18.60 29.32 20.80
C LYS A 627 -19.54 28.54 19.89
N GLN A 628 -19.03 28.04 18.76
CA GLN A 628 -19.80 27.13 17.90
C GLN A 628 -20.21 25.87 18.67
N ILE A 629 -19.28 25.23 19.39
CA ILE A 629 -19.56 24.04 20.20
C ILE A 629 -20.62 24.32 21.27
N ARG A 630 -20.50 25.45 21.98
CA ARG A 630 -21.48 25.85 23.00
C ARG A 630 -22.88 26.00 22.40
N LEU A 631 -23.02 26.74 21.30
CA LEU A 631 -24.29 26.94 20.62
C LEU A 631 -24.88 25.63 20.09
N LYS A 632 -24.06 24.72 19.53
CA LYS A 632 -24.53 23.39 19.10
C LYS A 632 -25.09 22.58 20.27
N LYS A 633 -24.43 22.62 21.42
CA LYS A 633 -24.88 21.94 22.65
C LYS A 633 -26.19 22.52 23.17
N GLU A 634 -26.30 23.84 23.26
CA GLU A 634 -27.53 24.55 23.65
C GLU A 634 -28.71 24.20 22.71
N ALA A 635 -28.43 24.04 21.41
CA ALA A 635 -29.43 23.67 20.42
C ALA A 635 -29.78 22.17 20.38
N GLY A 636 -29.08 21.31 21.12
CA GLY A 636 -29.24 19.85 21.07
C GLY A 636 -28.73 19.20 19.78
N LEU A 637 -27.80 19.85 19.08
CA LEU A 637 -27.28 19.45 17.76
C LEU A 637 -25.76 19.21 17.80
N PHE A 638 -25.20 18.89 18.97
CA PHE A 638 -23.78 18.58 19.17
C PHE A 638 -23.44 17.12 18.88
#